data_AF-A0A2V9JHY6-F1
#
_entry.id   AF-A0A2V9JHY6-F1
#
_cell.length_a   1.000
_cell.length_b   1.000
_cell.length_c   1.000
_cell.angle_alpha   90.00
_cell.angle_beta   90.00
_cell.angle_gamma   90.00
#
_symmetry.space_group_name_H-M   'P 1'
#
loop_
_entity.id
_entity.type
_entity.pdbx_description
1 polymer ?
#
loop_
_entity_poly.entity_id
_entity_poly.type
_entity_poly.pdbx_seq_one_letter_code
_entity_poly.pdbx_strand_id
1 'polypeptide(L)'
;MKIDVPGRAVLLEDLFAAKPGGGEKLAAFLMAALVPLRFLERALGAAKPPSLDDLATVIFSSGSTGDPKGVMLTHYNIGSNVEQLGQVFALDGDRVLGVLPFFHSFGFTGTFALPLALGLGVVYYPNPLDARAVGATVGRYGITFLLATPTFLQGYMRRVEPEDFGSLQYVLVGAEKLSERLAQAFEDRYGIRPLEAYGCTECAPAVAVNGRDFRAAGFRQVGGKRGRIGHPLPGMSVRIVDPESGAPVVLGAPGLLLVRGPNVMAGYLGRPEKTAEVLRDGWYTTGDVAALDEDGFLTITDRLSRFSKIGGEMVPHVRVEEKLHELAGLAEQSFAVTGVPDERKGERLVVLYTLAEDRVRETIEKLSSSQLPNLWLPRPNAFFHVDGLPYLGTGKLDLRKVRELALGLSRSDSGPEAPSSVLTRREFLAGATADALQRGGAGVLVDNSKGSYRFVRGIAPYSSGAVAMPGYEVVHATLDPAPPYRRGFERVDAHLRTAGRPHQALCGIDLRSPRPFTFQGFIDFNREYVENLRERDILLGELNPVARTNVAPELAPPAEVSLYGFSYTAPAAGGRPTFVVAGAGELSGDRLAAEGIVRRGDVSPAGLAAKASQVLDLMDARLRGLGVAWRDVTAVEVYTIRDVHPLLGKLLLQRAGAAALHGIRWHFARPPIEEIEFEMDLRGTRQELVLPG
;
A
#
# COMPACT_ATOMS: atom_id res chain seq x y z
N MET A 1 -29.68 4.64 11.08
CA MET A 1 -29.55 3.31 11.72
C MET A 1 -29.21 3.55 13.18
N LYS A 2 -30.00 3.03 14.14
CA LYS A 2 -29.51 2.93 15.52
C LYS A 2 -28.49 1.79 15.53
N ILE A 3 -27.27 2.05 15.99
CA ILE A 3 -26.30 1.01 16.30
C ILE A 3 -26.54 0.66 17.76
N ASP A 4 -26.92 -0.59 18.03
CA ASP A 4 -26.93 -1.08 19.40
C ASP A 4 -25.49 -1.43 19.77
N VAL A 5 -24.95 -0.78 20.80
CA VAL A 5 -23.53 -0.93 21.17
C VAL A 5 -23.41 -2.22 21.98
N PRO A 6 -22.57 -3.20 21.58
CA PRO A 6 -22.48 -4.49 22.26
C PRO A 6 -21.72 -4.37 23.59
N GLY A 7 -22.41 -3.92 24.63
CA GLY A 7 -21.88 -3.77 25.99
C GLY A 7 -22.46 -2.56 26.71
N ARG A 8 -21.89 -2.23 27.88
CA ARG A 8 -22.20 -0.99 28.58
C ARG A 8 -21.54 0.18 27.85
N ALA A 9 -22.35 1.08 27.28
CA ALA A 9 -21.85 2.37 26.85
C ALA A 9 -21.26 3.13 28.06
N VAL A 10 -20.07 3.69 27.89
CA VAL A 10 -19.41 4.57 28.86
C VAL A 10 -19.12 5.87 28.14
N LEU A 11 -19.69 6.98 28.63
CA LEU A 11 -19.46 8.30 28.07
C LEU A 11 -18.19 8.91 28.68
N LEU A 12 -17.44 9.70 27.91
CA LEU A 12 -16.20 10.31 28.39
C LEU A 12 -16.50 11.41 29.41
N GLU A 13 -17.60 12.14 29.20
CA GLU A 13 -18.15 13.11 30.16
C GLU A 13 -18.46 12.49 31.53
N ASP A 14 -18.97 11.25 31.60
CA ASP A 14 -19.20 10.54 32.87
C ASP A 14 -17.88 10.28 33.60
N LEU A 15 -16.84 9.87 32.87
CA LEU A 15 -15.50 9.61 33.42
C LEU A 15 -14.82 10.90 33.90
N PHE A 16 -14.98 12.01 33.17
CA PHE A 16 -14.50 13.33 33.59
C PHE A 16 -15.26 13.88 34.81
N ALA A 17 -16.58 13.62 34.89
CA ALA A 17 -17.40 13.97 36.05
C ALA A 17 -17.03 13.17 37.30
N ALA A 18 -16.66 11.89 37.15
CA ALA A 18 -16.31 10.99 38.26
C ALA A 18 -15.04 11.39 39.03
N LYS A 19 -14.12 12.15 38.42
CA LYS A 19 -12.91 12.73 39.07
C LYS A 19 -12.13 11.74 39.96
N PRO A 20 -11.59 10.63 39.41
CA PRO A 20 -10.98 9.57 40.21
C PRO A 20 -9.88 10.06 41.16
N GLY A 21 -9.90 9.55 42.39
CA GLY A 21 -9.03 9.92 43.49
C GLY A 21 -7.59 9.42 43.34
N GLY A 22 -6.71 9.89 44.24
CA GLY A 22 -5.30 9.51 44.22
C GLY A 22 -5.07 8.00 44.42
N GLY A 23 -5.86 7.36 45.30
CA GLY A 23 -5.80 5.92 45.54
C GLY A 23 -6.25 5.10 44.32
N GLU A 24 -7.30 5.53 43.62
CA GLU A 24 -7.79 4.85 42.40
C GLU A 24 -6.78 4.97 41.26
N LYS A 25 -6.16 6.14 41.10
CA LYS A 25 -5.06 6.37 40.15
C LYS A 25 -3.83 5.50 40.45
N LEU A 26 -3.46 5.38 41.73
CA LEU A 26 -2.36 4.51 42.15
C LEU A 26 -2.70 3.03 41.92
N ALA A 27 -3.93 2.60 42.24
CA ALA A 27 -4.39 1.25 41.97
C ALA A 27 -4.41 0.93 40.46
N ALA A 28 -4.90 1.85 39.62
CA ALA A 28 -4.88 1.71 38.17
C ALA A 28 -3.45 1.62 37.61
N PHE A 29 -2.53 2.46 38.11
CA PHE A 29 -1.11 2.40 37.74
C PHE A 29 -0.47 1.05 38.14
N LEU A 30 -0.67 0.60 39.38
CA LEU A 30 -0.14 -0.68 39.85
C LEU A 30 -0.75 -1.87 39.09
N MET A 31 -2.04 -1.82 38.75
CA MET A 31 -2.68 -2.82 37.89
C MET A 31 -2.04 -2.86 36.50
N ALA A 32 -1.89 -1.71 35.83
CA ALA A 32 -1.27 -1.63 34.51
C ALA A 32 0.21 -2.04 34.50
N ALA A 33 0.95 -1.79 35.59
CA ALA A 33 2.38 -2.10 35.69
C ALA A 33 2.68 -3.55 36.12
N LEU A 34 1.78 -4.22 36.86
CA LEU A 34 2.08 -5.51 37.53
C LEU A 34 1.14 -6.67 37.14
N VAL A 35 -0.07 -6.41 36.62
CA VAL A 35 -1.04 -7.47 36.29
C VAL A 35 -0.87 -7.89 34.83
N PRO A 36 -0.60 -9.18 34.52
CA PRO A 36 -0.45 -9.64 33.14
C PRO A 36 -1.73 -9.40 32.33
N LEU A 37 -1.58 -8.83 31.12
CA LEU A 37 -2.66 -8.32 30.27
C LEU A 37 -3.93 -9.19 30.24
N ARG A 38 -3.79 -10.50 30.01
CA ARG A 38 -4.88 -11.50 30.01
C ARG A 38 -5.80 -11.53 31.25
N PHE A 39 -5.35 -11.01 32.39
CA PHE A 39 -6.17 -10.85 33.59
C PHE A 39 -6.88 -9.49 33.63
N LEU A 40 -6.22 -8.42 33.16
CA LEU A 40 -6.85 -7.10 32.98
C LEU A 40 -7.98 -7.17 31.95
N GLU A 41 -7.73 -7.76 30.78
CA GLU A 41 -8.72 -7.97 29.73
C GLU A 41 -9.98 -8.67 30.27
N ARG A 42 -9.81 -9.79 30.99
CA ARG A 42 -10.91 -10.54 31.60
C ARG A 42 -11.64 -9.73 32.68
N ALA A 43 -10.92 -9.00 33.53
CA ALA A 43 -11.52 -8.14 34.55
C ALA A 43 -12.32 -6.97 33.94
N LEU A 44 -11.93 -6.51 32.74
CA LEU A 44 -12.62 -5.49 31.96
C LEU A 44 -13.73 -6.07 31.04
N GLY A 45 -13.99 -7.39 31.11
CA GLY A 45 -15.11 -8.05 30.43
C GLY A 45 -14.79 -8.79 29.12
N ALA A 46 -13.52 -8.95 28.75
CA ALA A 46 -13.15 -9.70 27.55
C ALA A 46 -13.48 -11.20 27.68
N ALA A 47 -14.50 -11.65 26.94
CA ALA A 47 -14.96 -13.05 26.92
C ALA A 47 -14.00 -14.01 26.17
N LYS A 48 -13.20 -13.48 25.25
CA LYS A 48 -12.12 -14.17 24.52
C LYS A 48 -10.88 -13.26 24.44
N PRO A 49 -9.67 -13.82 24.23
CA PRO A 49 -8.54 -13.01 23.77
C PRO A 49 -8.86 -12.34 22.42
N PRO A 50 -8.44 -11.09 22.18
CA PRO A 50 -8.61 -10.44 20.88
C PRO A 50 -7.67 -11.05 19.82
N SER A 51 -8.16 -11.16 18.59
CA SER A 51 -7.35 -11.45 17.40
C SER A 51 -6.98 -10.17 16.66
N LEU A 52 -5.95 -10.21 15.81
CA LEU A 52 -5.65 -9.11 14.89
C LEU A 52 -6.77 -8.89 13.87
N ASP A 53 -7.50 -9.94 13.50
CA ASP A 53 -8.65 -9.88 12.59
C ASP A 53 -9.96 -9.43 13.27
N ASP A 54 -9.98 -9.26 14.59
CA ASP A 54 -11.14 -8.70 15.28
C ASP A 54 -11.32 -7.21 14.93
N LEU A 55 -12.59 -6.80 14.86
CA LEU A 55 -13.01 -5.44 14.54
C LEU A 55 -12.59 -4.47 15.66
N ALA A 56 -11.67 -3.56 15.34
CA ALA A 56 -11.13 -2.58 16.30
C ALA A 56 -11.92 -1.27 16.32
N THR A 57 -12.42 -0.81 15.15
CA THR A 57 -13.24 0.42 15.07
C THR A 57 -14.14 0.43 13.83
N VAL A 58 -15.18 1.28 13.88
CA VAL A 58 -16.02 1.62 12.72
C VAL A 58 -16.02 3.13 12.52
N ILE A 59 -15.41 3.61 11.44
CA ILE A 59 -15.31 5.04 11.13
C ILE A 59 -16.26 5.37 9.98
N PHE A 60 -17.11 6.38 10.17
CA PHE A 60 -18.09 6.77 9.15
C PHE A 60 -17.47 7.69 8.10
N SER A 61 -17.51 7.28 6.82
CA SER A 61 -17.04 8.10 5.71
C SER A 61 -18.02 9.25 5.39
N SER A 62 -17.48 10.38 4.93
CA SER A 62 -18.14 11.70 5.00
C SER A 62 -19.27 11.98 3.99
N GLY A 63 -19.86 10.94 3.38
CA GLY A 63 -21.15 11.06 2.68
C GLY A 63 -21.20 11.88 1.37
N SER A 64 -20.05 12.28 0.80
CA SER A 64 -20.00 13.10 -0.45
C SER A 64 -20.71 12.52 -1.69
N THR A 65 -21.16 11.27 -1.64
CA THR A 65 -21.91 10.58 -2.70
C THR A 65 -23.21 9.92 -2.21
N GLY A 66 -23.65 10.17 -0.97
CA GLY A 66 -24.83 9.54 -0.37
C GLY A 66 -24.71 9.32 1.14
N ASP A 67 -25.47 8.38 1.69
CA ASP A 67 -25.45 8.09 3.14
C ASP A 67 -24.03 7.75 3.64
N PRO A 68 -23.60 8.27 4.81
CA PRO A 68 -22.35 7.89 5.45
C PRO A 68 -22.21 6.37 5.61
N LYS A 69 -21.11 5.81 5.11
CA LYS A 69 -20.82 4.37 5.22
C LYS A 69 -19.94 4.13 6.45
N GLY A 70 -20.33 3.22 7.34
CA GLY A 70 -19.47 2.78 8.44
C GLY A 70 -18.40 1.84 7.91
N VAL A 71 -17.15 2.30 7.84
CA VAL A 71 -15.98 1.52 7.40
C VAL A 71 -15.48 0.68 8.56
N MET A 72 -15.44 -0.64 8.38
CA MET A 72 -14.99 -1.60 9.40
C MET A 72 -13.48 -1.83 9.29
N LEU A 73 -12.74 -1.48 10.36
CA LEU A 73 -11.28 -1.62 10.43
C LEU A 73 -10.88 -2.58 11.55
N THR A 74 -10.11 -3.62 11.23
CA THR A 74 -9.58 -4.58 12.20
C THR A 74 -8.35 -4.03 12.93
N HIS A 75 -7.90 -4.70 14.00
CA HIS A 75 -6.62 -4.39 14.64
C HIS A 75 -5.46 -4.51 13.65
N TYR A 76 -5.49 -5.52 12.76
CA TYR A 76 -4.51 -5.71 11.70
C TYR A 76 -4.48 -4.52 10.74
N ASN A 77 -5.63 -3.97 10.34
CA ASN A 77 -5.67 -2.84 9.41
C ASN A 77 -4.96 -1.60 9.98
N ILE A 78 -5.24 -1.27 11.24
CA ILE A 78 -4.73 -0.06 11.89
C ILE A 78 -3.26 -0.23 12.24
N GLY A 79 -2.89 -1.36 12.85
CA GLY A 79 -1.49 -1.67 13.20
C GLY A 79 -0.59 -1.66 11.97
N SER A 80 -1.04 -2.25 10.85
CA SER A 80 -0.27 -2.23 9.60
C SER A 80 -0.07 -0.82 9.06
N ASN A 81 -1.06 0.08 9.16
CA ASN A 81 -0.90 1.46 8.69
C ASN A 81 -0.01 2.30 9.63
N VAL A 82 0.03 1.96 10.93
CA VAL A 82 0.98 2.54 11.88
C VAL A 82 2.43 2.11 11.57
N GLU A 83 2.68 0.81 11.39
CA GLU A 83 4.00 0.28 11.02
C GLU A 83 4.50 0.88 9.69
N GLN A 84 3.62 0.98 8.69
CA GLN A 84 3.90 1.64 7.42
C GLN A 84 4.39 3.09 7.58
N LEU A 85 3.74 3.87 8.46
CA LEU A 85 4.12 5.26 8.71
C LEU A 85 5.41 5.36 9.54
N GLY A 86 5.58 4.48 10.54
CA GLY A 86 6.82 4.38 11.32
C GLY A 86 8.04 4.09 10.45
N GLN A 87 7.93 3.14 9.51
CA GLN A 87 8.99 2.78 8.57
C GLN A 87 9.39 3.90 7.60
N VAL A 88 8.42 4.70 7.12
CA VAL A 88 8.69 5.77 6.14
C VAL A 88 9.28 7.02 6.78
N PHE A 89 8.84 7.38 7.98
CA PHE A 89 9.32 8.59 8.68
C PHE A 89 10.45 8.32 9.70
N ALA A 90 10.75 7.05 9.98
CA ALA A 90 11.77 6.60 10.93
C ALA A 90 11.65 7.29 12.31
N LEU A 91 10.43 7.27 12.86
CA LEU A 91 10.05 8.04 14.04
C LEU A 91 10.70 7.48 15.31
N ASP A 92 11.59 8.27 15.93
CA ASP A 92 12.32 7.91 17.16
C ASP A 92 12.45 9.13 18.06
N GLY A 93 11.90 9.05 19.28
CA GLY A 93 11.79 10.19 20.21
C GLY A 93 10.86 11.33 19.76
N ASP A 94 10.23 11.20 18.59
CA ASP A 94 9.34 12.19 17.97
C ASP A 94 8.12 12.55 18.82
N ARG A 95 7.53 13.72 18.54
CA ARG A 95 6.36 14.27 19.22
C ARG A 95 5.30 14.72 18.23
N VAL A 96 4.13 14.10 18.30
CA VAL A 96 2.97 14.33 17.42
C VAL A 96 2.04 15.40 18.02
N LEU A 97 1.58 16.35 17.21
CA LEU A 97 0.46 17.23 17.61
C LEU A 97 -0.89 16.55 17.33
N GLY A 98 -1.60 16.22 18.40
CA GLY A 98 -2.96 15.68 18.34
C GLY A 98 -4.02 16.76 18.13
N VAL A 99 -4.04 17.36 16.94
CA VAL A 99 -5.00 18.42 16.55
C VAL A 99 -6.14 17.95 15.63
N LEU A 100 -6.05 16.71 15.12
CA LEU A 100 -7.05 16.14 14.22
C LEU A 100 -8.11 15.33 14.99
N PRO A 101 -9.40 15.42 14.61
CA PRO A 101 -10.49 14.76 15.34
C PRO A 101 -10.49 13.23 15.17
N PHE A 102 -10.67 12.50 16.27
CA PHE A 102 -10.67 11.02 16.26
C PHE A 102 -11.87 10.39 15.53
N PHE A 103 -12.95 11.12 15.28
CA PHE A 103 -14.03 10.63 14.41
C PHE A 103 -13.64 10.57 12.92
N HIS A 104 -12.50 11.16 12.55
CA HIS A 104 -11.92 11.08 11.22
C HIS A 104 -10.68 10.18 11.25
N SER A 105 -10.57 9.26 10.30
CA SER A 105 -9.51 8.24 10.22
C SER A 105 -8.08 8.83 10.25
N PHE A 106 -7.88 10.00 9.65
CA PHE A 106 -6.58 10.70 9.68
C PHE A 106 -6.17 11.17 11.09
N GLY A 107 -7.13 11.52 11.95
CA GLY A 107 -6.88 11.73 13.38
C GLY A 107 -6.76 10.41 14.14
N PHE A 108 -7.74 9.51 13.98
CA PHE A 108 -7.75 8.23 14.69
C PHE A 108 -6.43 7.45 14.55
N THR A 109 -5.93 7.29 13.33
CA THR A 109 -4.66 6.59 13.11
C THR A 109 -3.47 7.52 13.38
N GLY A 110 -3.43 8.69 12.74
CA GLY A 110 -2.24 9.54 12.75
C GLY A 110 -1.95 10.23 14.08
N THR A 111 -2.97 10.62 14.85
CA THR A 111 -2.80 11.35 16.11
C THR A 111 -3.10 10.53 17.37
N PHE A 112 -3.72 9.35 17.25
CA PHE A 112 -4.00 8.48 18.40
C PHE A 112 -3.30 7.11 18.31
N ALA A 113 -3.56 6.30 17.27
CA ALA A 113 -2.98 4.95 17.18
C ALA A 113 -1.46 4.96 16.94
N LEU A 114 -0.96 5.83 16.04
CA LEU A 114 0.44 5.98 15.69
C LEU A 114 1.35 6.28 16.90
N PRO A 115 1.12 7.36 17.69
CA PRO A 115 1.96 7.62 18.86
C PRO A 115 1.78 6.57 19.96
N LEU A 116 0.59 5.98 20.11
CA LEU A 116 0.34 4.96 21.14
C LEU A 116 1.12 3.66 20.89
N ALA A 117 1.15 3.17 19.65
CA ALA A 117 1.79 1.90 19.32
C ALA A 117 3.30 2.02 19.08
N LEU A 118 3.78 3.15 18.56
CA LEU A 118 5.23 3.42 18.40
C LEU A 118 5.88 4.08 19.65
N GLY A 119 5.12 4.35 20.71
CA GLY A 119 5.63 4.93 21.96
C GLY A 119 6.06 6.40 21.86
N LEU A 120 5.55 7.14 20.88
CA LEU A 120 5.92 8.54 20.63
C LEU A 120 5.24 9.50 21.62
N GLY A 121 5.83 10.68 21.80
CA GLY A 121 5.16 11.75 22.54
C GLY A 121 3.94 12.28 21.78
N VAL A 122 2.87 12.65 22.47
CA VAL A 122 1.71 13.30 21.85
C VAL A 122 1.13 14.39 22.76
N VAL A 123 0.77 15.53 22.16
CA VAL A 123 0.09 16.64 22.84
C VAL A 123 -1.19 16.96 22.10
N TYR A 124 -2.34 16.83 22.77
CA TYR A 124 -3.65 17.05 22.17
C TYR A 124 -4.11 18.50 22.31
N TYR A 125 -4.64 19.08 21.24
CA TYR A 125 -5.31 20.38 21.24
C TYR A 125 -6.60 20.31 20.41
N PRO A 126 -7.78 20.63 20.96
CA PRO A 126 -9.06 20.20 20.39
C PRO A 126 -9.56 21.00 19.17
N ASN A 127 -8.87 22.08 18.76
CA ASN A 127 -9.36 23.00 17.73
C ASN A 127 -8.29 23.34 16.67
N PRO A 128 -8.25 22.67 15.50
CA PRO A 128 -7.30 22.99 14.43
C PRO A 128 -7.50 24.38 13.79
N LEU A 129 -8.57 25.11 14.12
CA LEU A 129 -8.83 26.46 13.61
C LEU A 129 -8.25 27.59 14.48
N ASP A 130 -7.91 27.32 15.75
CA ASP A 130 -7.16 28.27 16.58
C ASP A 130 -5.66 28.15 16.28
N ALA A 131 -5.28 28.76 15.15
CA ALA A 131 -3.92 28.81 14.67
C ALA A 131 -2.91 29.32 15.73
N ARG A 132 -3.28 30.32 16.55
CA ARG A 132 -2.34 30.88 17.54
C ARG A 132 -2.09 29.89 18.69
N ALA A 133 -3.14 29.25 19.20
CA ALA A 133 -2.97 28.21 20.22
C ALA A 133 -2.24 26.97 19.67
N VAL A 134 -2.46 26.61 18.40
CA VAL A 134 -1.71 25.53 17.73
C VAL A 134 -0.23 25.87 17.62
N GLY A 135 0.15 27.06 17.13
CA GLY A 135 1.53 27.53 17.06
C GLY A 135 2.23 27.48 18.42
N ALA A 136 1.65 28.15 19.41
CA ALA A 136 2.19 28.17 20.77
C ALA A 136 2.27 26.77 21.41
N THR A 137 1.43 25.81 21.00
CA THR A 137 1.51 24.40 21.44
C THR A 137 2.67 23.67 20.77
N VAL A 138 2.90 23.88 19.47
CA VAL A 138 4.05 23.29 18.74
C VAL A 138 5.36 23.74 19.38
N GLY A 139 5.55 25.06 19.51
CA GLY A 139 6.77 25.64 20.08
C GLY A 139 6.98 25.27 21.56
N ARG A 140 5.95 25.39 22.41
CA ARG A 140 6.06 25.10 23.86
C ARG A 140 6.45 23.65 24.16
N TYR A 141 5.95 22.69 23.39
CA TYR A 141 6.17 21.26 23.66
C TYR A 141 7.23 20.62 22.75
N GLY A 142 7.80 21.40 21.82
CA GLY A 142 8.81 20.91 20.87
C GLY A 142 8.25 19.81 19.98
N ILE A 143 7.07 20.03 19.40
CA ILE A 143 6.45 19.09 18.47
C ILE A 143 7.31 18.95 17.22
N THR A 144 7.56 17.72 16.80
CA THR A 144 8.34 17.41 15.58
C THR A 144 7.45 16.96 14.43
N PHE A 145 6.28 16.37 14.70
CA PHE A 145 5.38 15.85 13.67
C PHE A 145 3.99 16.52 13.73
N LEU A 146 3.67 17.29 12.69
CA LEU A 146 2.36 17.90 12.47
C LEU A 146 1.59 17.16 11.36
N LEU A 147 0.34 16.82 11.64
CA LEU A 147 -0.63 16.27 10.70
C LEU A 147 -1.73 17.30 10.45
N ALA A 148 -1.96 17.68 9.19
CA ALA A 148 -2.84 18.80 8.84
C ALA A 148 -3.53 18.61 7.48
N THR A 149 -4.48 19.48 7.16
CA THR A 149 -4.98 19.63 5.78
C THR A 149 -4.49 20.96 5.17
N PRO A 150 -4.50 21.12 3.83
CA PRO A 150 -4.19 22.38 3.17
C PRO A 150 -4.99 23.57 3.72
N THR A 151 -6.28 23.36 4.02
CA THR A 151 -7.14 24.37 4.67
C THR A 151 -6.60 24.82 6.03
N PHE A 152 -6.13 23.90 6.89
CA PHE A 152 -5.51 24.27 8.17
C PHE A 152 -4.17 24.99 8.00
N LEU A 153 -3.32 24.55 7.06
CA LEU A 153 -2.05 25.24 6.77
C LEU A 153 -2.27 26.68 6.29
N GLN A 154 -3.32 26.95 5.49
CA GLN A 154 -3.69 28.32 5.12
C GLN A 154 -4.10 29.19 6.32
N GLY A 155 -4.70 28.59 7.35
CA GLY A 155 -4.97 29.25 8.63
C GLY A 155 -3.70 29.58 9.40
N TYR A 156 -2.78 28.62 9.51
CA TYR A 156 -1.51 28.77 10.21
C TYR A 156 -0.61 29.82 9.52
N MET A 157 -0.52 29.79 8.18
CA MET A 157 0.19 30.77 7.34
C MET A 157 -0.19 32.25 7.59
N ARG A 158 -1.33 32.53 8.24
CA ARG A 158 -1.81 33.88 8.53
C ARG A 158 -1.61 34.31 9.99
N ARG A 159 -1.23 33.41 10.91
CA ARG A 159 -1.39 33.62 12.37
C ARG A 159 -0.35 32.94 13.28
N VAL A 160 0.49 32.04 12.76
CA VAL A 160 1.59 31.38 13.50
C VAL A 160 2.89 32.03 13.09
N GLU A 161 3.72 32.47 14.03
CA GLU A 161 5.02 33.07 13.69
C GLU A 161 6.08 31.98 13.46
N PRO A 162 7.17 32.23 12.68
CA PRO A 162 8.10 31.18 12.27
C PRO A 162 8.72 30.39 13.44
N GLU A 163 8.95 31.04 14.58
CA GLU A 163 9.56 30.47 15.78
C GLU A 163 8.68 29.40 16.43
N ASP A 164 7.35 29.59 16.42
CA ASP A 164 6.37 28.63 16.97
C ASP A 164 6.43 27.27 16.25
N PHE A 165 6.83 27.26 14.97
CA PHE A 165 6.95 26.06 14.13
C PHE A 165 8.39 25.56 13.96
N GLY A 166 9.38 26.23 14.58
CA GLY A 166 10.81 25.91 14.42
C GLY A 166 11.26 24.53 14.92
N SER A 167 10.44 23.80 15.67
CA SER A 167 10.71 22.42 16.08
C SER A 167 10.27 21.36 15.06
N LEU A 168 9.42 21.71 14.08
CA LEU A 168 8.82 20.76 13.16
C LEU A 168 9.86 20.10 12.26
N GLN A 169 9.83 18.77 12.22
CA GLN A 169 10.61 17.91 11.34
C GLN A 169 9.78 17.37 10.17
N TYR A 170 8.49 17.12 10.42
CA TYR A 170 7.54 16.61 9.44
C TYR A 170 6.23 17.39 9.51
N VAL A 171 5.75 17.85 8.35
CA VAL A 171 4.40 18.41 8.16
C VAL A 171 3.72 17.59 7.08
N LEU A 172 2.93 16.59 7.48
CA LEU A 172 2.25 15.69 6.55
C LEU A 172 0.81 16.18 6.30
N VAL A 173 0.48 16.34 5.03
CA VAL A 173 -0.73 17.02 4.58
C VAL A 173 -1.59 16.08 3.76
N GLY A 174 -2.84 15.91 4.13
CA GLY A 174 -3.76 15.01 3.43
C GLY A 174 -5.20 15.47 3.44
N ALA A 175 -6.09 14.56 3.04
CA ALA A 175 -7.53 14.72 2.87
C ALA A 175 -8.00 15.73 1.79
N GLU A 176 -7.19 16.71 1.40
CA GLU A 176 -7.40 17.63 0.27
C GLU A 176 -6.11 17.71 -0.57
N LYS A 177 -6.20 18.08 -1.86
CA LYS A 177 -5.06 18.27 -2.76
C LYS A 177 -4.17 19.43 -2.29
N LEU A 178 -2.88 19.18 -2.05
CA LEU A 178 -1.91 20.21 -1.69
C LEU A 178 -1.47 20.98 -2.94
N SER A 179 -1.81 22.26 -3.02
CA SER A 179 -1.33 23.10 -4.13
C SER A 179 0.16 23.42 -3.98
N GLU A 180 0.91 23.32 -5.08
CA GLU A 180 2.34 23.65 -5.15
C GLU A 180 2.63 25.07 -4.62
N ARG A 181 1.70 26.01 -4.86
CA ARG A 181 1.74 27.38 -4.34
C ARG A 181 1.69 27.43 -2.81
N LEU A 182 0.83 26.64 -2.17
CA LEU A 182 0.75 26.58 -0.71
C LEU A 182 1.96 25.86 -0.11
N ALA A 183 2.40 24.76 -0.74
CA ALA A 183 3.59 24.03 -0.31
C ALA A 183 4.84 24.91 -0.35
N GLN A 184 5.04 25.68 -1.43
CA GLN A 184 6.16 26.62 -1.55
C GLN A 184 6.03 27.77 -0.55
N ALA A 185 4.86 28.43 -0.44
CA ALA A 185 4.69 29.54 0.49
C ALA A 185 4.89 29.13 1.97
N PHE A 186 4.59 27.88 2.32
CA PHE A 186 4.85 27.33 3.66
C PHE A 186 6.34 27.01 3.86
N GLU A 187 7.00 26.44 2.85
CA GLU A 187 8.46 26.23 2.82
C GLU A 187 9.22 27.57 2.97
N ASP A 188 8.77 28.61 2.26
CA ASP A 188 9.36 29.96 2.28
C ASP A 188 9.17 30.67 3.64
N ARG A 189 8.07 30.41 4.37
CA ARG A 189 7.77 31.04 5.67
C ARG A 189 8.41 30.30 6.86
N TYR A 190 8.48 28.97 6.81
CA TYR A 190 8.86 28.13 7.96
C TYR A 190 10.15 27.31 7.76
N GLY A 191 10.76 27.34 6.57
CA GLY A 191 11.96 26.55 6.26
C GLY A 191 11.74 25.04 6.11
N ILE A 192 10.50 24.58 6.27
CA ILE A 192 10.09 23.17 6.14
C ILE A 192 8.98 23.05 5.10
N ARG A 193 9.17 22.15 4.12
CA ARG A 193 8.16 21.89 3.08
C ARG A 193 7.10 20.91 3.58
N PRO A 194 5.80 21.19 3.39
CA PRO A 194 4.76 20.20 3.66
C PRO A 194 4.81 19.05 2.64
N LEU A 195 4.65 17.84 3.15
CA LEU A 195 4.65 16.58 2.38
C LEU A 195 3.20 16.19 2.07
N GLU A 196 2.86 16.00 0.80
CA GLU A 196 1.52 15.52 0.43
C GLU A 196 1.38 14.02 0.70
N ALA A 197 0.21 13.62 1.20
CA ALA A 197 -0.18 12.26 1.49
C ALA A 197 -1.59 11.97 0.96
N TYR A 198 -1.76 10.80 0.36
CA TYR A 198 -3.04 10.29 -0.14
C TYR A 198 -3.52 9.10 0.69
N GLY A 199 -4.83 9.02 0.87
CA GLY A 199 -5.49 7.99 1.64
C GLY A 199 -7.01 8.17 1.71
N CYS A 200 -7.69 7.13 2.18
CA CYS A 200 -9.13 7.09 2.38
C CYS A 200 -9.43 6.29 3.66
N THR A 201 -10.59 6.49 4.29
CA THR A 201 -10.93 5.77 5.54
C THR A 201 -10.88 4.25 5.37
N GLU A 202 -11.21 3.79 4.17
CA GLU A 202 -11.18 2.42 3.68
C GLU A 202 -9.76 1.80 3.58
N CYS A 203 -8.69 2.56 3.86
CA CYS A 203 -7.28 2.11 3.94
C CYS A 203 -6.59 2.53 5.27
N ALA A 204 -7.37 2.74 6.32
CA ALA A 204 -6.93 2.94 7.71
C ALA A 204 -5.96 4.10 8.12
N PRO A 205 -5.79 5.26 7.44
CA PRO A 205 -6.30 5.68 6.13
C PRO A 205 -5.24 5.76 5.02
N ALA A 206 -3.95 5.79 5.36
CA ALA A 206 -2.91 6.25 4.45
C ALA A 206 -2.57 5.18 3.39
N VAL A 207 -2.37 5.61 2.14
CA VAL A 207 -2.07 4.73 0.99
C VAL A 207 -0.71 5.07 0.39
N ALA A 208 -0.43 6.36 0.21
CA ALA A 208 0.81 6.87 -0.35
C ALA A 208 1.23 8.17 0.34
N VAL A 209 2.54 8.38 0.51
CA VAL A 209 3.09 9.58 1.17
C VAL A 209 4.40 10.02 0.50
N ASN A 210 4.68 11.32 0.50
CA ASN A 210 6.04 11.81 0.28
C ASN A 210 6.84 11.72 1.59
N GLY A 211 8.12 11.33 1.50
CA GLY A 211 9.10 11.35 2.59
C GLY A 211 10.24 12.35 2.35
N ARG A 212 11.28 12.28 3.20
CA ARG A 212 12.52 13.08 3.04
C ARG A 212 13.47 12.43 2.02
N ASP A 213 14.22 13.26 1.28
CA ASP A 213 15.38 12.83 0.50
C ASP A 213 16.41 12.14 1.40
N PHE A 214 16.75 10.87 1.12
CA PHE A 214 17.86 10.19 1.78
C PHE A 214 19.14 10.34 0.95
N ARG A 215 20.27 10.63 1.61
CA ARG A 215 21.58 10.82 0.95
C ARG A 215 22.69 10.12 1.74
N ALA A 216 23.51 9.37 1.02
CA ALA A 216 24.73 8.72 1.51
C ALA A 216 25.84 8.87 0.45
N ALA A 217 27.05 8.42 0.77
CA ALA A 217 28.16 8.43 -0.19
C ALA A 217 27.82 7.61 -1.44
N GLY A 218 27.74 8.25 -2.61
CA GLY A 218 27.38 7.61 -3.87
C GLY A 218 25.90 7.26 -4.07
N PHE A 219 25.01 7.59 -3.12
CA PHE A 219 23.59 7.26 -3.20
C PHE A 219 22.68 8.44 -2.80
N ARG A 220 21.65 8.67 -3.60
CA ARG A 220 20.52 9.57 -3.29
C ARG A 220 19.22 8.87 -3.62
N GLN A 221 18.34 8.77 -2.64
CA GLN A 221 16.94 8.43 -2.82
C GLN A 221 16.11 9.71 -2.77
N VAL A 222 15.29 9.92 -3.79
CA VAL A 222 14.29 11.00 -3.79
C VAL A 222 13.11 10.51 -2.96
N GLY A 223 12.85 11.15 -1.82
CA GLY A 223 11.74 10.77 -0.94
C GLY A 223 10.42 11.45 -1.29
N GLY A 224 10.49 12.59 -1.97
CA GLY A 224 9.31 13.38 -2.34
C GLY A 224 9.47 14.05 -3.71
N LYS A 225 8.38 14.13 -4.47
CA LYS A 225 8.32 14.84 -5.76
C LYS A 225 7.25 15.92 -5.71
N ARG A 226 7.57 17.11 -6.25
CA ARG A 226 6.62 18.23 -6.37
C ARG A 226 5.41 17.83 -7.22
N GLY A 227 4.20 18.17 -6.77
CA GLY A 227 2.94 17.80 -7.43
C GLY A 227 2.64 16.29 -7.49
N ARG A 228 3.25 15.47 -6.63
CA ARG A 228 2.98 14.02 -6.50
C ARG A 228 2.47 13.74 -5.09
N ILE A 229 1.62 12.71 -4.95
CA ILE A 229 1.14 12.20 -3.65
C ILE A 229 2.11 11.19 -2.99
N GLY A 230 3.31 11.03 -3.56
CA GLY A 230 4.36 10.17 -3.04
C GLY A 230 4.34 8.73 -3.55
N HIS A 231 5.10 7.87 -2.86
CA HIS A 231 5.13 6.42 -3.10
C HIS A 231 4.03 5.71 -2.31
N PRO A 232 3.51 4.55 -2.79
CA PRO A 232 2.73 3.64 -1.96
C PRO A 232 3.49 3.24 -0.68
N LEU A 233 2.76 3.09 0.43
CA LEU A 233 3.35 2.67 1.71
C LEU A 233 3.89 1.22 1.68
N PRO A 234 4.82 0.84 2.57
CA PRO A 234 5.38 -0.52 2.62
C PRO A 234 4.31 -1.62 2.67
N GLY A 235 4.39 -2.58 1.76
CA GLY A 235 3.38 -3.65 1.65
C GLY A 235 2.04 -3.24 1.00
N MET A 236 1.92 -2.02 0.49
CA MET A 236 0.86 -1.67 -0.47
C MET A 236 1.23 -2.17 -1.88
N SER A 237 0.25 -2.76 -2.56
CA SER A 237 0.23 -2.88 -4.01
C SER A 237 -0.76 -1.87 -4.58
N VAL A 238 -0.39 -1.21 -5.67
CA VAL A 238 -1.27 -0.30 -6.40
C VAL A 238 -1.35 -0.73 -7.86
N ARG A 239 -2.51 -0.53 -8.48
CA ARG A 239 -2.74 -0.81 -9.89
C ARG A 239 -3.56 0.32 -10.49
N ILE A 240 -3.07 0.87 -11.60
CA ILE A 240 -3.84 1.81 -12.42
C ILE A 240 -4.47 0.99 -13.54
N VAL A 241 -5.80 1.00 -13.63
CA VAL A 241 -6.55 0.26 -14.68
C VAL A 241 -7.39 1.20 -15.53
N ASP A 242 -7.64 0.80 -16.77
CA ASP A 242 -8.72 1.38 -17.57
C ASP A 242 -10.08 1.12 -16.87
N PRO A 243 -10.93 2.15 -16.64
CA PRO A 243 -12.16 1.99 -15.87
C PRO A 243 -13.21 1.05 -16.50
N GLU A 244 -13.11 0.73 -17.79
CA GLU A 244 -14.14 -0.03 -18.53
C GLU A 244 -13.75 -1.49 -18.73
N SER A 245 -12.51 -1.74 -19.16
CA SER A 245 -11.97 -3.08 -19.39
C SER A 245 -11.34 -3.70 -18.14
N GLY A 246 -10.97 -2.90 -17.13
CA GLY A 246 -10.21 -3.34 -15.96
C GLY A 246 -8.75 -3.73 -16.29
N ALA A 247 -8.29 -3.53 -17.52
CA ALA A 247 -6.93 -3.84 -17.94
C ALA A 247 -5.92 -2.83 -17.34
N PRO A 248 -4.71 -3.25 -16.93
CA PRO A 248 -3.67 -2.31 -16.51
C PRO A 248 -3.29 -1.33 -17.62
N VAL A 249 -3.13 -0.05 -17.29
CA VAL A 249 -2.62 0.97 -18.23
C VAL A 249 -1.09 1.03 -18.20
N VAL A 250 -0.50 1.66 -19.21
CA VAL A 250 0.95 1.94 -19.25
C VAL A 250 1.35 2.98 -18.20
N LEU A 251 2.61 2.95 -17.75
CA LEU A 251 3.14 3.96 -16.81
C LEU A 251 2.97 5.38 -17.37
N GLY A 252 2.70 6.33 -16.48
CA GLY A 252 2.37 7.72 -16.81
C GLY A 252 0.94 7.96 -17.30
N ALA A 253 0.21 6.94 -17.78
CA ALA A 253 -1.19 7.11 -18.19
C ALA A 253 -2.12 7.20 -16.97
N PRO A 254 -3.18 8.03 -17.03
CA PRO A 254 -4.21 8.07 -16.00
C PRO A 254 -5.18 6.90 -16.11
N GLY A 255 -5.62 6.37 -14.97
CA GLY A 255 -6.67 5.35 -14.89
C GLY A 255 -7.20 5.19 -13.46
N LEU A 256 -8.18 4.32 -13.27
CA LEU A 256 -8.80 4.04 -11.97
C LEU A 256 -7.78 3.42 -11.00
N LEU A 257 -7.63 4.03 -9.83
CA LEU A 257 -6.69 3.57 -8.80
C LEU A 257 -7.31 2.44 -7.97
N LEU A 258 -6.80 1.24 -8.17
CA LEU A 258 -7.03 0.07 -7.32
C LEU A 258 -5.86 -0.08 -6.35
N VAL A 259 -6.17 -0.38 -5.08
CA VAL A 259 -5.18 -0.56 -4.02
C VAL A 259 -5.41 -1.87 -3.28
N ARG A 260 -4.33 -2.53 -2.85
CA ARG A 260 -4.35 -3.71 -1.98
C ARG A 260 -3.28 -3.52 -0.91
N GLY A 261 -3.59 -3.91 0.31
CA GLY A 261 -2.63 -3.90 1.41
C GLY A 261 -3.27 -4.37 2.71
N PRO A 262 -2.46 -4.65 3.74
CA PRO A 262 -2.95 -5.13 5.03
C PRO A 262 -3.81 -4.10 5.79
N ASN A 263 -3.72 -2.82 5.42
CA ASN A 263 -4.53 -1.70 5.92
C ASN A 263 -5.93 -1.55 5.27
N VAL A 264 -6.25 -2.33 4.23
CA VAL A 264 -7.55 -2.24 3.53
C VAL A 264 -8.67 -2.81 4.39
N MET A 265 -9.77 -2.05 4.50
CA MET A 265 -10.92 -2.37 5.36
C MET A 265 -11.49 -3.78 5.18
N ALA A 266 -12.11 -4.31 6.25
CA ALA A 266 -12.92 -5.52 6.19
C ALA A 266 -14.26 -5.32 5.43
N GLY A 267 -14.69 -4.07 5.23
CA GLY A 267 -15.86 -3.72 4.43
C GLY A 267 -16.76 -2.66 5.06
N TYR A 268 -17.99 -2.53 4.56
CA TYR A 268 -18.97 -1.58 5.08
C TYR A 268 -20.01 -2.23 6.01
N LEU A 269 -20.15 -1.69 7.22
CA LEU A 269 -21.07 -2.17 8.26
C LEU A 269 -22.51 -2.26 7.75
N GLY A 270 -23.09 -3.47 7.77
CA GLY A 270 -24.48 -3.71 7.33
C GLY A 270 -24.73 -3.42 5.85
N ARG A 271 -23.69 -3.48 5.00
CA ARG A 271 -23.72 -3.15 3.57
C ARG A 271 -22.85 -4.11 2.73
N PRO A 272 -23.12 -5.44 2.73
CA PRO A 272 -22.33 -6.42 1.98
C PRO A 272 -22.35 -6.17 0.46
N GLU A 273 -23.51 -5.82 -0.10
CA GLU A 273 -23.69 -5.38 -1.51
C GLU A 273 -22.64 -4.32 -1.90
N LYS A 274 -22.64 -3.20 -1.16
CA LYS A 274 -21.70 -2.08 -1.38
C LYS A 274 -20.26 -2.41 -1.05
N THR A 275 -20.01 -3.52 -0.37
CA THR A 275 -18.66 -4.02 -0.11
C THR A 275 -18.16 -4.77 -1.35
N ALA A 276 -18.96 -5.67 -1.94
CA ALA A 276 -18.64 -6.37 -3.19
C ALA A 276 -18.65 -5.46 -4.45
N GLU A 277 -19.30 -4.29 -4.38
CA GLU A 277 -19.13 -3.21 -5.36
C GLU A 277 -17.65 -2.76 -5.48
N VAL A 278 -16.92 -2.65 -4.36
CA VAL A 278 -15.62 -1.97 -4.28
C VAL A 278 -14.44 -2.85 -3.87
N LEU A 279 -14.65 -3.90 -3.08
CA LEU A 279 -13.67 -4.94 -2.75
C LEU A 279 -13.89 -6.14 -3.66
N ARG A 280 -12.95 -6.39 -4.57
CA ARG A 280 -12.99 -7.54 -5.51
C ARG A 280 -11.62 -8.18 -5.58
N ASP A 281 -11.57 -9.50 -5.40
CA ASP A 281 -10.35 -10.29 -5.39
C ASP A 281 -9.26 -9.78 -4.43
N GLY A 282 -9.66 -9.05 -3.37
CA GLY A 282 -8.79 -8.36 -2.42
C GLY A 282 -8.23 -7.00 -2.86
N TRP A 283 -8.67 -6.46 -4.00
CA TRP A 283 -8.40 -5.08 -4.42
C TRP A 283 -9.55 -4.16 -4.00
N TYR A 284 -9.21 -3.04 -3.39
CA TYR A 284 -10.12 -1.92 -3.14
C TYR A 284 -10.09 -0.93 -4.31
N THR A 285 -11.24 -0.75 -4.95
CA THR A 285 -11.47 0.30 -5.94
C THR A 285 -11.73 1.62 -5.21
N THR A 286 -10.73 2.51 -5.17
CA THR A 286 -10.81 3.80 -4.46
C THR A 286 -11.91 4.73 -5.01
N GLY A 287 -12.22 4.58 -6.30
CA GLY A 287 -13.04 5.52 -7.05
C GLY A 287 -12.30 6.81 -7.44
N ASP A 288 -11.00 6.92 -7.16
CA ASP A 288 -10.14 8.03 -7.59
C ASP A 288 -9.34 7.63 -8.85
N VAL A 289 -8.97 8.61 -9.68
CA VAL A 289 -8.20 8.37 -10.93
C VAL A 289 -6.81 8.94 -10.77
N ALA A 290 -5.80 8.12 -11.06
CA ALA A 290 -4.41 8.42 -10.81
C ALA A 290 -3.51 7.97 -11.95
N ALA A 291 -2.27 8.48 -11.96
CA ALA A 291 -1.17 8.00 -12.78
C ALA A 291 0.01 7.61 -11.88
N LEU A 292 0.78 6.60 -12.30
CA LEU A 292 2.00 6.12 -11.65
C LEU A 292 3.20 6.41 -12.56
N ASP A 293 4.22 7.14 -12.09
CA ASP A 293 5.41 7.46 -12.90
C ASP A 293 6.53 6.40 -12.81
N GLU A 294 7.55 6.51 -13.65
CA GLU A 294 8.61 5.50 -13.80
C GLU A 294 9.47 5.27 -12.55
N ASP A 295 9.47 6.22 -11.61
CA ASP A 295 10.14 6.06 -10.30
C ASP A 295 9.15 5.61 -9.21
N GLY A 296 7.92 5.24 -9.56
CA GLY A 296 6.88 4.74 -8.65
C GLY A 296 6.07 5.81 -7.92
N PHE A 297 6.19 7.10 -8.28
CA PHE A 297 5.40 8.16 -7.64
C PHE A 297 4.00 8.24 -8.23
N LEU A 298 2.99 8.32 -7.36
CA LEU A 298 1.59 8.47 -7.74
C LEU A 298 1.18 9.94 -7.91
N THR A 299 0.11 10.18 -8.66
CA THR A 299 -0.57 11.48 -8.79
C THR A 299 -2.06 11.25 -8.95
N ILE A 300 -2.89 11.79 -8.06
CA ILE A 300 -4.34 11.88 -8.31
C ILE A 300 -4.56 12.95 -9.38
N THR A 301 -5.14 12.55 -10.52
CA THR A 301 -5.43 13.46 -11.63
C THR A 301 -6.85 13.98 -11.59
N ASP A 302 -7.81 13.14 -11.19
CA ASP A 302 -9.21 13.50 -10.90
C ASP A 302 -9.87 12.35 -10.09
N ARG A 303 -11.20 12.29 -10.00
CA ARG A 303 -11.97 11.23 -9.35
C ARG A 303 -12.95 10.58 -10.33
N LEU A 304 -13.22 9.28 -10.26
CA LEU A 304 -14.11 8.59 -11.22
C LEU A 304 -15.52 9.19 -11.24
N SER A 305 -16.06 9.57 -10.08
CA SER A 305 -17.35 10.31 -9.96
C SER A 305 -17.28 11.78 -10.39
N ARG A 306 -16.13 12.21 -10.90
CA ARG A 306 -15.79 13.53 -11.45
C ARG A 306 -15.29 13.43 -12.90
N PHE A 307 -15.61 12.33 -13.58
CA PHE A 307 -15.60 12.29 -15.04
C PHE A 307 -17.03 12.32 -15.57
N SER A 308 -17.15 12.65 -16.84
CA SER A 308 -18.29 12.23 -17.65
C SER A 308 -17.83 11.42 -18.86
N LYS A 309 -18.59 10.39 -19.22
CA LYS A 309 -18.35 9.63 -20.45
C LYS A 309 -19.07 10.30 -21.60
N ILE A 310 -18.31 11.03 -22.42
CA ILE A 310 -18.83 11.92 -23.47
C ILE A 310 -18.33 11.43 -24.83
N GLY A 311 -19.20 10.76 -25.58
CA GLY A 311 -18.88 10.23 -26.92
C GLY A 311 -17.89 9.07 -26.89
N GLY A 312 -17.76 8.38 -25.76
CA GLY A 312 -16.77 7.33 -25.53
C GLY A 312 -15.48 7.80 -24.84
N GLU A 313 -15.26 9.11 -24.72
CA GLU A 313 -14.10 9.67 -24.01
C GLU A 313 -14.44 9.98 -22.55
N MET A 314 -13.50 9.74 -21.63
CA MET A 314 -13.63 10.09 -20.21
C MET A 314 -13.15 11.53 -19.98
N VAL A 315 -14.09 12.45 -19.79
CA VAL A 315 -13.86 13.90 -19.67
C VAL A 315 -13.74 14.33 -18.20
N PRO A 316 -12.55 14.77 -17.71
CA PRO A 316 -12.32 15.15 -16.32
C PRO A 316 -12.94 16.51 -15.95
N HIS A 317 -13.82 16.53 -14.95
CA HIS A 317 -14.49 17.73 -14.45
C HIS A 317 -13.49 18.70 -13.81
N VAL A 318 -12.50 18.21 -13.06
CA VAL A 318 -11.52 19.07 -12.37
C VAL A 318 -10.63 19.81 -13.36
N ARG A 319 -10.31 19.24 -14.53
CA ARG A 319 -9.52 19.96 -15.55
C ARG A 319 -10.28 21.13 -16.16
N VAL A 320 -11.58 20.97 -16.37
CA VAL A 320 -12.45 22.06 -16.86
C VAL A 320 -12.61 23.13 -15.78
N GLU A 321 -12.75 22.75 -14.51
CA GLU A 321 -12.73 23.70 -13.39
C GLU A 321 -11.39 24.42 -13.23
N GLU A 322 -10.25 23.72 -13.24
CA GLU A 322 -8.91 24.31 -13.17
C GLU A 322 -8.76 25.39 -14.27
N LYS A 323 -9.20 25.09 -15.50
CA LYS A 323 -9.12 26.04 -16.61
C LYS A 323 -10.10 27.21 -16.50
N LEU A 324 -11.32 26.99 -15.98
CA LEU A 324 -12.28 28.06 -15.71
C LEU A 324 -11.75 29.05 -14.66
N HIS A 325 -11.18 28.56 -13.55
CA HIS A 325 -10.58 29.42 -12.53
C HIS A 325 -9.34 30.15 -13.04
N GLU A 326 -8.49 29.50 -13.85
CA GLU A 326 -7.33 30.13 -14.52
C GLU A 326 -7.77 31.31 -15.41
N LEU A 327 -8.76 31.11 -16.29
CA LEU A 327 -9.24 32.11 -17.24
C LEU A 327 -10.04 33.26 -16.59
N ALA A 328 -10.67 33.00 -15.44
CA ALA A 328 -11.34 34.00 -14.61
C ALA A 328 -10.38 34.74 -13.63
N GLY A 329 -9.14 34.26 -13.47
CA GLY A 329 -8.15 34.82 -12.54
C GLY A 329 -8.47 34.58 -11.06
N LEU A 330 -9.08 33.43 -10.72
CA LEU A 330 -9.61 33.14 -9.39
C LEU A 330 -8.79 32.09 -8.63
N ALA A 331 -8.71 32.27 -7.31
CA ALA A 331 -8.07 31.33 -6.38
C ALA A 331 -9.07 30.60 -5.46
N GLU A 332 -10.34 31.00 -5.47
CA GLU A 332 -11.41 30.43 -4.64
C GLU A 332 -12.45 29.71 -5.52
N GLN A 333 -12.95 28.56 -5.06
CA GLN A 333 -13.83 27.67 -5.83
C GLN A 333 -15.17 28.36 -6.14
N SER A 334 -15.32 28.82 -7.39
CA SER A 334 -16.45 29.61 -7.89
C SER A 334 -17.22 28.91 -9.02
N PHE A 335 -16.69 27.79 -9.52
CA PHE A 335 -17.31 26.91 -10.51
C PHE A 335 -17.41 25.47 -9.98
N ALA A 336 -18.43 24.73 -10.37
CA ALA A 336 -18.54 23.29 -10.16
C ALA A 336 -19.06 22.59 -11.43
N VAL A 337 -18.26 21.69 -11.99
CA VAL A 337 -18.58 20.91 -13.19
C VAL A 337 -19.13 19.53 -12.79
N THR A 338 -20.15 19.05 -13.50
CA THR A 338 -20.74 17.72 -13.28
C THR A 338 -21.35 17.12 -14.55
N GLY A 339 -21.71 15.84 -14.47
CA GLY A 339 -22.24 15.03 -15.58
C GLY A 339 -23.75 14.85 -15.54
N VAL A 340 -24.39 15.08 -16.69
CA VAL A 340 -25.82 14.81 -16.93
C VAL A 340 -25.99 14.02 -18.24
N PRO A 341 -27.09 13.24 -18.41
CA PRO A 341 -27.33 12.48 -19.64
C PRO A 341 -27.38 13.33 -20.92
N ASP A 342 -26.94 12.75 -22.03
CA ASP A 342 -27.07 13.27 -23.41
C ASP A 342 -27.26 12.08 -24.36
N GLU A 343 -28.40 11.99 -25.05
CA GLU A 343 -28.74 10.81 -25.88
C GLU A 343 -27.73 10.51 -27.01
N ARG A 344 -26.94 11.51 -27.43
CA ARG A 344 -26.01 11.39 -28.56
C ARG A 344 -24.58 11.13 -28.12
N LYS A 345 -24.27 11.28 -26.82
CA LYS A 345 -22.92 11.14 -26.25
C LYS A 345 -22.84 10.30 -24.98
N GLY A 346 -23.96 9.82 -24.43
CA GLY A 346 -24.03 9.21 -23.10
C GLY A 346 -24.22 10.28 -22.04
N GLU A 347 -23.23 11.15 -21.86
CA GLU A 347 -23.31 12.33 -21.02
C GLU A 347 -22.88 13.62 -21.75
N ARG A 348 -23.24 14.76 -21.14
CA ARG A 348 -22.68 16.08 -21.41
C ARG A 348 -22.27 16.75 -20.09
N LEU A 349 -21.29 17.64 -20.14
CA LEU A 349 -20.95 18.49 -19.00
C LEU A 349 -22.04 19.53 -18.73
N VAL A 350 -22.19 19.87 -17.44
CA VAL A 350 -22.91 21.01 -16.91
C VAL A 350 -22.00 21.75 -15.93
N VAL A 351 -22.06 23.08 -15.91
CA VAL A 351 -21.27 23.95 -15.03
C VAL A 351 -22.22 24.78 -14.17
N LEU A 352 -22.12 24.64 -12.85
CA LEU A 352 -22.74 25.55 -11.89
C LEU A 352 -21.73 26.65 -11.52
N TYR A 353 -22.19 27.90 -11.37
CA TYR A 353 -21.31 29.04 -11.05
C TYR A 353 -21.96 30.04 -10.09
N THR A 354 -21.13 30.73 -9.30
CA THR A 354 -21.55 31.76 -8.31
C THR A 354 -21.07 33.17 -8.67
N LEU A 355 -20.57 33.36 -9.88
CA LEU A 355 -20.05 34.64 -10.39
C LEU A 355 -21.14 35.40 -11.17
N ALA A 356 -20.97 36.71 -11.30
CA ALA A 356 -21.79 37.54 -12.17
C ALA A 356 -21.69 37.12 -13.66
N GLU A 357 -22.79 37.21 -14.40
CA GLU A 357 -22.91 36.69 -15.78
C GLU A 357 -21.91 37.30 -16.77
N ASP A 358 -21.51 38.55 -16.56
CA ASP A 358 -20.55 39.26 -17.41
C ASP A 358 -19.17 38.59 -17.36
N ARG A 359 -18.67 38.30 -16.15
CA ARG A 359 -17.38 37.62 -15.95
C ARG A 359 -17.42 36.17 -16.44
N VAL A 360 -18.57 35.50 -16.32
CA VAL A 360 -18.76 34.13 -16.83
C VAL A 360 -18.83 34.12 -18.36
N ARG A 361 -19.48 35.10 -18.99
CA ARG A 361 -19.50 35.25 -20.45
C ARG A 361 -18.10 35.47 -21.01
N GLU A 362 -17.33 36.39 -20.43
CA GLU A 362 -15.91 36.60 -20.77
C GLU A 362 -15.08 35.30 -20.59
N THR A 363 -15.37 34.52 -19.55
CA THR A 363 -14.70 33.23 -19.28
C THR A 363 -15.09 32.15 -20.29
N ILE A 364 -16.35 32.08 -20.72
CA ILE A 364 -16.83 31.14 -21.77
C ILE A 364 -16.20 31.48 -23.12
N GLU A 365 -16.12 32.77 -23.47
CA GLU A 365 -15.47 33.23 -24.70
C GLU A 365 -14.00 32.81 -24.72
N LYS A 366 -13.25 33.10 -23.65
CA LYS A 366 -11.87 32.62 -23.47
C LYS A 366 -11.77 31.10 -23.54
N LEU A 367 -12.67 30.35 -22.87
CA LEU A 367 -12.65 28.89 -22.84
C LEU A 367 -12.84 28.29 -24.25
N SER A 368 -13.69 28.89 -25.08
CA SER A 368 -13.91 28.43 -26.46
C SER A 368 -12.68 28.62 -27.37
N SER A 369 -11.75 29.51 -26.98
CA SER A 369 -10.44 29.69 -27.64
C SER A 369 -9.29 28.88 -27.01
N SER A 370 -9.56 28.06 -25.99
CA SER A 370 -8.53 27.33 -25.24
C SER A 370 -8.08 26.03 -25.93
N GLN A 371 -6.91 25.50 -25.52
CA GLN A 371 -6.35 24.25 -26.04
C GLN A 371 -6.97 22.97 -25.44
N LEU A 372 -8.16 23.05 -24.83
CA LEU A 372 -8.87 21.85 -24.35
C LEU A 372 -9.48 21.07 -25.52
N PRO A 373 -9.57 19.73 -25.46
CA PRO A 373 -10.24 18.94 -26.48
C PRO A 373 -11.70 19.36 -26.71
N ASN A 374 -12.18 19.30 -27.95
CA ASN A 374 -13.55 19.70 -28.32
C ASN A 374 -14.67 18.91 -27.61
N LEU A 375 -14.37 17.76 -27.00
CA LEU A 375 -15.32 17.01 -26.17
C LEU A 375 -15.37 17.49 -24.71
N TRP A 376 -14.35 18.24 -24.24
CA TRP A 376 -14.25 18.77 -22.88
C TRP A 376 -14.88 20.15 -22.73
N LEU A 377 -15.13 20.87 -23.84
CA LEU A 377 -15.75 22.19 -23.83
C LEU A 377 -17.27 22.05 -23.55
N PRO A 378 -17.79 22.55 -22.40
CA PRO A 378 -19.22 22.60 -22.16
C PRO A 378 -19.85 23.60 -23.13
N ARG A 379 -21.04 23.28 -23.66
CA ARG A 379 -21.79 24.24 -24.50
C ARG A 379 -22.22 25.46 -23.66
N PRO A 380 -22.36 26.66 -24.25
CA PRO A 380 -22.85 27.83 -23.52
C PRO A 380 -24.19 27.63 -22.82
N ASN A 381 -25.10 26.80 -23.37
CA ASN A 381 -26.38 26.45 -22.77
C ASN A 381 -26.30 25.36 -21.67
N ALA A 382 -25.10 25.04 -21.17
CA ALA A 382 -24.87 24.12 -20.07
C ALA A 382 -24.25 24.80 -18.83
N PHE A 383 -24.14 26.13 -18.83
CA PHE A 383 -23.73 26.93 -17.68
C PHE A 383 -24.97 27.49 -16.96
N PHE A 384 -25.08 27.28 -15.64
CA PHE A 384 -26.20 27.75 -14.82
C PHE A 384 -25.70 28.48 -13.57
N HIS A 385 -26.29 29.65 -13.28
CA HIS A 385 -26.02 30.38 -12.04
C HIS A 385 -26.65 29.66 -10.83
N VAL A 386 -25.95 29.67 -9.70
CA VAL A 386 -26.45 29.25 -8.38
C VAL A 386 -25.96 30.22 -7.30
N ASP A 387 -26.81 30.50 -6.31
CA ASP A 387 -26.50 31.49 -5.25
C ASP A 387 -25.33 31.07 -4.34
N GLY A 388 -24.97 29.78 -4.36
CA GLY A 388 -23.82 29.22 -3.66
C GLY A 388 -23.58 27.76 -4.06
N LEU A 389 -22.31 27.38 -4.18
CA LEU A 389 -21.94 25.97 -4.33
C LEU A 389 -22.26 25.21 -3.01
N PRO A 390 -22.86 24.00 -3.06
CA PRO A 390 -23.21 23.28 -1.85
C PRO A 390 -21.98 22.55 -1.27
N TYR A 391 -21.81 22.63 0.04
CA TYR A 391 -20.71 21.99 0.78
C TYR A 391 -21.25 21.15 1.95
N LEU A 392 -20.50 20.11 2.30
CA LEU A 392 -20.68 19.30 3.49
C LEU A 392 -20.11 20.01 4.73
N GLY A 393 -20.54 19.58 5.92
CA GLY A 393 -19.95 20.00 7.21
C GLY A 393 -18.47 19.63 7.40
N THR A 394 -17.87 18.90 6.45
CA THR A 394 -16.42 18.61 6.38
C THR A 394 -15.65 19.58 5.48
N GLY A 395 -16.29 20.63 4.95
CA GLY A 395 -15.70 21.60 4.02
C GLY A 395 -15.57 21.13 2.57
N LYS A 396 -15.91 19.86 2.28
CA LYS A 396 -15.86 19.31 0.92
C LYS A 396 -17.14 19.59 0.14
N LEU A 397 -17.01 19.80 -1.17
CA LEU A 397 -18.15 20.04 -2.09
C LEU A 397 -19.14 18.87 -2.04
N ASP A 398 -20.44 19.17 -1.93
CA ASP A 398 -21.51 18.18 -1.96
C ASP A 398 -21.84 17.81 -3.41
N LEU A 399 -21.08 16.86 -3.94
CA LEU A 399 -21.21 16.37 -5.32
C LEU A 399 -22.58 15.75 -5.61
N ARG A 400 -23.24 15.18 -4.59
CA ARG A 400 -24.60 14.69 -4.71
C ARG A 400 -25.54 15.86 -4.99
N LYS A 401 -25.50 16.91 -4.17
CA LYS A 401 -26.38 18.08 -4.33
C LYS A 401 -26.06 18.91 -5.58
N VAL A 402 -24.79 19.01 -5.99
CA VAL A 402 -24.38 19.56 -7.30
C VAL A 402 -25.05 18.76 -8.44
N ARG A 403 -24.99 17.43 -8.41
CA ARG A 403 -25.58 16.60 -9.47
C ARG A 403 -27.11 16.59 -9.43
N GLU A 404 -27.73 16.63 -8.25
CA GLU A 404 -29.19 16.77 -8.12
C GLU A 404 -29.70 18.08 -8.73
N LEU A 405 -29.00 19.21 -8.48
CA LEU A 405 -29.29 20.49 -9.15
C LEU A 405 -29.12 20.39 -10.67
N ALA A 406 -27.95 19.91 -11.14
CA ALA A 406 -27.66 19.81 -12.57
C ALA A 406 -28.61 18.86 -13.33
N LEU A 407 -29.01 17.73 -12.71
CA LEU A 407 -29.98 16.79 -13.27
C LEU A 407 -31.39 17.36 -13.30
N GLY A 408 -31.82 18.11 -12.27
CA GLY A 408 -33.08 18.85 -12.30
C GLY A 408 -33.13 19.86 -13.44
N LEU A 409 -31.98 20.46 -13.78
CA LEU A 409 -31.79 21.37 -14.92
C LEU A 409 -31.55 20.66 -16.27
N SER A 410 -31.58 19.32 -16.33
CA SER A 410 -31.12 18.57 -17.53
C SER A 410 -31.86 17.28 -17.92
N ARG A 411 -32.70 16.68 -17.07
CA ARG A 411 -33.40 15.41 -17.36
C ARG A 411 -34.66 15.61 -18.22
N SER A 412 -34.48 15.95 -19.49
CA SER A 412 -35.56 16.01 -20.50
C SER A 412 -35.60 14.84 -21.49
N ASP A 413 -34.57 13.98 -21.52
CA ASP A 413 -34.37 12.92 -22.53
C ASP A 413 -33.71 11.64 -21.93
N SER A 414 -33.58 10.52 -22.67
CA SER A 414 -33.63 9.13 -22.12
C SER A 414 -32.51 8.10 -22.53
N GLY A 415 -32.72 6.77 -22.44
CA GLY A 415 -31.67 5.75 -22.13
C GLY A 415 -31.61 4.32 -22.80
N PRO A 416 -31.26 3.21 -22.06
CA PRO A 416 -30.35 2.06 -22.44
C PRO A 416 -31.02 0.77 -23.08
N GLU A 417 -30.42 -0.45 -23.28
CA GLU A 417 -29.25 -1.20 -22.70
C GLU A 417 -28.60 -2.31 -23.63
N ALA A 418 -28.04 -3.45 -23.11
CA ALA A 418 -26.96 -4.26 -23.76
C ALA A 418 -27.05 -5.85 -23.97
N PRO A 419 -26.26 -6.79 -23.35
CA PRO A 419 -25.34 -7.73 -24.08
C PRO A 419 -25.31 -9.28 -23.71
N SER A 420 -24.37 -10.10 -24.28
CA SER A 420 -24.00 -11.54 -23.94
C SER A 420 -22.70 -12.00 -24.73
N SER A 421 -21.98 -13.16 -24.61
CA SER A 421 -21.72 -14.33 -23.68
C SER A 421 -20.41 -15.12 -24.08
N VAL A 422 -19.94 -16.19 -23.35
CA VAL A 422 -18.62 -16.92 -23.56
C VAL A 422 -18.58 -18.38 -22.96
N LEU A 423 -17.60 -19.29 -23.28
CA LEU A 423 -16.93 -20.32 -22.37
C LEU A 423 -15.99 -21.46 -22.96
N THR A 424 -14.74 -21.64 -22.43
CA THR A 424 -13.89 -22.89 -22.19
C THR A 424 -13.50 -23.96 -23.27
N ARG A 425 -12.65 -25.04 -23.04
CA ARG A 425 -11.29 -25.30 -22.42
C ARG A 425 -10.96 -26.85 -22.31
N ARG A 426 -9.66 -27.28 -22.18
CA ARG A 426 -9.05 -28.52 -21.50
C ARG A 426 -8.34 -29.58 -22.42
N GLU A 427 -7.39 -30.47 -22.00
CA GLU A 427 -6.22 -30.47 -21.05
C GLU A 427 -5.38 -31.82 -21.11
N PHE A 428 -4.44 -32.11 -20.14
CA PHE A 428 -3.64 -33.36 -19.87
C PHE A 428 -2.35 -33.66 -20.72
N LEU A 429 -1.39 -34.61 -20.45
CA LEU A 429 -0.61 -35.22 -19.30
C LEU A 429 0.42 -36.27 -19.90
N ALA A 430 1.44 -36.90 -19.28
CA ALA A 430 2.41 -36.68 -18.15
C ALA A 430 3.49 -37.82 -18.04
N GLY A 431 4.60 -37.66 -17.27
CA GLY A 431 5.55 -38.74 -16.81
C GLY A 431 7.04 -38.64 -17.28
N ALA A 432 8.06 -39.37 -16.75
CA ALA A 432 8.22 -40.18 -15.51
C ALA A 432 9.70 -40.63 -15.21
N THR A 433 10.06 -40.82 -13.92
CA THR A 433 11.26 -41.52 -13.29
C THR A 433 12.72 -41.03 -13.50
N ALA A 434 13.61 -41.40 -12.55
CA ALA A 434 14.89 -40.75 -12.21
C ALA A 434 16.09 -41.73 -12.05
N ASP A 435 17.32 -41.29 -12.33
CA ASP A 435 18.60 -41.97 -11.96
C ASP A 435 19.90 -41.12 -12.18
N ALA A 436 19.86 -39.78 -11.98
CA ALA A 436 20.99 -38.90 -12.41
C ALA A 436 21.55 -37.93 -11.34
N LEU A 437 21.22 -38.09 -10.06
CA LEU A 437 21.61 -37.15 -8.98
C LEU A 437 23.02 -37.32 -8.38
N GLN A 438 24.10 -37.15 -9.18
CA GLN A 438 25.43 -36.87 -8.61
C GLN A 438 26.53 -36.34 -9.57
N ARG A 439 26.61 -35.00 -9.74
CA ARG A 439 27.84 -34.16 -9.94
C ARG A 439 27.52 -32.68 -10.30
N GLY A 440 28.51 -31.78 -10.19
CA GLY A 440 28.67 -30.61 -11.08
C GLY A 440 28.25 -29.18 -10.63
N GLY A 441 28.96 -28.57 -9.67
CA GLY A 441 29.16 -27.10 -9.60
C GLY A 441 28.00 -26.18 -9.20
N ALA A 442 28.09 -25.55 -8.02
CA ALA A 442 27.26 -24.40 -7.67
C ALA A 442 27.71 -23.12 -8.42
N GLY A 443 26.82 -22.13 -8.55
CA GLY A 443 27.10 -20.83 -9.17
C GLY A 443 27.02 -20.80 -10.70
N VAL A 444 26.82 -21.95 -11.36
CA VAL A 444 26.61 -22.03 -12.82
C VAL A 444 25.19 -21.60 -13.18
N LEU A 445 25.05 -20.74 -14.19
CA LEU A 445 23.77 -20.37 -14.80
C LEU A 445 23.35 -21.45 -15.82
N VAL A 446 22.11 -21.93 -15.73
CA VAL A 446 21.57 -23.06 -16.51
C VAL A 446 20.29 -22.64 -17.23
N ASP A 447 20.17 -22.96 -18.52
CA ASP A 447 19.03 -22.58 -19.36
C ASP A 447 17.83 -23.52 -19.19
N ASN A 448 16.67 -22.98 -18.82
CA ASN A 448 15.37 -23.66 -18.87
C ASN A 448 14.52 -23.07 -20.00
N SER A 449 14.80 -23.48 -21.25
CA SER A 449 14.09 -22.98 -22.43
C SER A 449 12.59 -23.35 -22.45
N LYS A 450 12.19 -24.51 -21.87
CA LYS A 450 10.77 -24.85 -21.65
C LYS A 450 10.08 -23.78 -20.78
N GLY A 451 10.77 -23.31 -19.75
CA GLY A 451 10.31 -22.27 -18.82
C GLY A 451 10.54 -20.83 -19.27
N SER A 452 11.31 -20.60 -20.35
CA SER A 452 11.69 -19.26 -20.82
C SER A 452 12.49 -18.44 -19.78
N TYR A 453 13.28 -19.10 -18.92
CA TYR A 453 14.20 -18.47 -17.96
C TYR A 453 15.50 -19.26 -17.82
N ARG A 454 16.46 -18.68 -17.10
CA ARG A 454 17.75 -19.30 -16.73
C ARG A 454 17.91 -19.24 -15.21
N PHE A 455 18.52 -20.25 -14.59
CA PHE A 455 18.62 -20.33 -13.12
C PHE A 455 20.05 -20.63 -12.66
N VAL A 456 20.43 -20.08 -11.50
CA VAL A 456 21.74 -20.35 -10.90
C VAL A 456 21.64 -21.60 -10.05
N ARG A 457 22.50 -22.60 -10.29
CA ARG A 457 22.59 -23.80 -9.45
C ARG A 457 23.06 -23.45 -8.04
N GLY A 458 22.28 -23.80 -7.03
CA GLY A 458 22.62 -23.69 -5.61
C GLY A 458 23.08 -25.01 -5.01
N ILE A 459 22.86 -25.17 -3.70
CA ILE A 459 23.03 -26.45 -3.00
C ILE A 459 22.10 -27.48 -3.67
N ALA A 460 22.66 -28.56 -4.22
CA ALA A 460 21.92 -29.45 -5.10
C ALA A 460 20.76 -30.17 -4.37
N PRO A 461 19.60 -30.39 -5.02
CA PRO A 461 19.25 -30.05 -6.42
C PRO A 461 18.75 -28.61 -6.65
N TYR A 462 18.71 -27.74 -5.64
CA TYR A 462 18.01 -26.45 -5.68
C TYR A 462 18.70 -25.39 -6.55
N SER A 463 17.89 -24.46 -7.08
CA SER A 463 18.39 -23.19 -7.58
C SER A 463 18.64 -22.20 -6.43
N SER A 464 19.53 -21.24 -6.67
CA SER A 464 19.71 -20.04 -5.83
C SER A 464 18.90 -18.84 -6.32
N GLY A 465 18.21 -18.96 -7.47
CA GLY A 465 17.53 -17.87 -8.15
C GLY A 465 17.35 -18.14 -9.64
N ALA A 466 16.44 -17.41 -10.29
CA ALA A 466 16.07 -17.54 -11.70
C ALA A 466 15.81 -16.17 -12.36
N VAL A 467 16.21 -15.99 -13.63
CA VAL A 467 16.12 -14.75 -14.42
C VAL A 467 15.48 -15.04 -15.80
N ALA A 468 14.52 -14.22 -16.23
CA ALA A 468 13.82 -14.40 -17.50
C ALA A 468 14.75 -14.33 -18.72
N MET A 469 14.40 -15.07 -19.78
CA MET A 469 15.02 -14.95 -21.10
C MET A 469 14.47 -13.71 -21.85
N PRO A 470 15.20 -13.18 -22.87
CA PRO A 470 14.70 -12.09 -23.71
C PRO A 470 13.32 -12.39 -24.31
N GLY A 471 12.44 -11.37 -24.34
CA GLY A 471 11.04 -11.53 -24.75
C GLY A 471 10.10 -12.02 -23.65
N TYR A 472 10.61 -12.26 -22.44
CA TYR A 472 9.84 -12.67 -21.27
C TYR A 472 10.18 -11.81 -20.04
N GLU A 473 9.29 -11.81 -19.06
CA GLU A 473 9.55 -11.27 -17.72
C GLU A 473 9.08 -12.23 -16.62
N VAL A 474 9.68 -12.13 -15.43
CA VAL A 474 9.20 -12.80 -14.22
C VAL A 474 8.06 -11.98 -13.61
N VAL A 475 6.91 -12.63 -13.48
CA VAL A 475 5.71 -12.18 -12.76
C VAL A 475 5.68 -12.91 -11.43
N HIS A 476 5.52 -12.19 -10.32
CA HIS A 476 5.21 -12.79 -9.01
C HIS A 476 3.68 -12.85 -8.80
N ALA A 477 3.21 -13.83 -8.05
CA ALA A 477 1.80 -14.08 -7.78
C ALA A 477 1.61 -14.64 -6.36
N THR A 478 1.11 -13.82 -5.44
CA THR A 478 0.70 -14.25 -4.09
C THR A 478 -0.65 -14.98 -4.17
N LEU A 479 -0.90 -15.96 -3.30
CA LEU A 479 -2.19 -16.63 -3.15
C LEU A 479 -2.90 -16.13 -1.89
N ASP A 480 -4.12 -15.63 -2.05
CA ASP A 480 -4.92 -15.06 -0.95
C ASP A 480 -6.35 -15.63 -0.92
N PRO A 481 -6.75 -16.39 0.12
CA PRO A 481 -5.90 -16.88 1.21
C PRO A 481 -4.84 -17.87 0.70
N ALA A 482 -3.73 -17.98 1.44
CA ALA A 482 -2.65 -18.93 1.16
C ALA A 482 -3.09 -20.36 1.51
N PRO A 483 -3.29 -21.26 0.53
CA PRO A 483 -3.83 -22.60 0.77
C PRO A 483 -2.72 -23.57 1.22
N PRO A 484 -3.09 -24.72 1.82
CA PRO A 484 -2.20 -25.87 2.00
C PRO A 484 -1.37 -26.13 0.73
N TYR A 485 -0.06 -26.31 0.86
CA TYR A 485 0.85 -26.09 -0.27
C TYR A 485 0.55 -26.97 -1.50
N ARG A 486 0.07 -28.20 -1.28
CA ARG A 486 -0.37 -29.14 -2.33
C ARG A 486 -1.56 -28.60 -3.15
N ARG A 487 -2.55 -27.96 -2.51
CA ARG A 487 -3.63 -27.21 -3.18
C ARG A 487 -3.16 -25.88 -3.76
N GLY A 488 -2.13 -25.29 -3.16
CA GLY A 488 -1.42 -24.14 -3.73
C GLY A 488 -0.88 -24.43 -5.12
N PHE A 489 -0.21 -25.57 -5.30
CA PHE A 489 0.24 -26.03 -6.59
C PHE A 489 -0.91 -26.24 -7.60
N GLU A 490 -2.09 -26.73 -7.18
CA GLU A 490 -3.26 -26.83 -8.07
C GLU A 490 -3.73 -25.44 -8.59
N ARG A 491 -3.65 -24.40 -7.73
CA ARG A 491 -3.92 -22.99 -8.10
C ARG A 491 -2.81 -22.40 -8.97
N VAL A 492 -1.53 -22.74 -8.73
CA VAL A 492 -0.41 -22.43 -9.62
C VAL A 492 -0.67 -23.01 -11.02
N ASP A 493 -0.98 -24.30 -11.12
CA ASP A 493 -1.26 -24.96 -12.39
C ASP A 493 -2.46 -24.31 -13.11
N ALA A 494 -3.50 -23.90 -12.35
CA ALA A 494 -4.66 -23.20 -12.90
C ALA A 494 -4.29 -21.82 -13.45
N HIS A 495 -3.48 -21.04 -12.72
CA HIS A 495 -3.02 -19.73 -13.15
C HIS A 495 -2.11 -19.80 -14.38
N LEU A 496 -1.15 -20.72 -14.39
CA LEU A 496 -0.24 -20.91 -15.53
C LEU A 496 -1.01 -21.26 -16.81
N ARG A 497 -1.99 -22.18 -16.72
CA ARG A 497 -2.89 -22.48 -17.84
C ARG A 497 -3.67 -21.25 -18.33
N THR A 498 -4.22 -20.44 -17.43
CA THR A 498 -4.92 -19.19 -17.77
C THR A 498 -4.00 -18.16 -18.42
N ALA A 499 -2.74 -18.08 -17.97
CA ALA A 499 -1.71 -17.21 -18.54
C ALA A 499 -1.11 -17.73 -19.86
N GLY A 500 -1.56 -18.87 -20.39
CA GLY A 500 -0.99 -19.49 -21.59
C GLY A 500 0.44 -20.00 -21.39
N ARG A 501 0.82 -20.37 -20.16
CA ARG A 501 2.17 -20.78 -19.78
C ARG A 501 2.24 -22.26 -19.38
N PRO A 502 3.31 -22.97 -19.76
CA PRO A 502 3.53 -24.35 -19.33
C PRO A 502 3.98 -24.38 -17.86
N HIS A 503 3.85 -25.51 -17.17
CA HIS A 503 4.25 -25.63 -15.75
C HIS A 503 5.73 -25.24 -15.52
N GLN A 504 6.60 -25.53 -16.49
CA GLN A 504 8.02 -25.20 -16.47
C GLN A 504 8.31 -23.69 -16.41
N ALA A 505 7.33 -22.83 -16.71
CA ALA A 505 7.46 -21.38 -16.54
C ALA A 505 7.55 -20.97 -15.06
N LEU A 506 7.14 -21.84 -14.12
CA LEU A 506 7.35 -21.66 -12.68
C LEU A 506 8.85 -21.54 -12.38
N CYS A 507 9.24 -20.46 -11.71
CA CYS A 507 10.62 -20.10 -11.42
C CYS A 507 10.86 -19.63 -9.96
N GLY A 508 9.80 -19.37 -9.18
CA GLY A 508 9.87 -19.08 -7.75
C GLY A 508 8.68 -19.65 -6.96
N ILE A 509 8.88 -19.97 -5.68
CA ILE A 509 7.82 -20.32 -4.70
C ILE A 509 8.13 -19.69 -3.33
N ASP A 510 7.12 -19.08 -2.72
CA ASP A 510 7.12 -18.56 -1.36
C ASP A 510 6.24 -19.47 -0.50
N LEU A 511 6.83 -20.17 0.48
CA LEU A 511 6.11 -20.98 1.46
C LEU A 511 5.98 -20.25 2.80
N ARG A 512 4.95 -20.60 3.55
CA ARG A 512 4.81 -20.26 4.97
C ARG A 512 4.54 -21.53 5.77
N SER A 513 5.31 -21.74 6.83
CA SER A 513 5.25 -22.95 7.66
C SER A 513 4.68 -22.63 9.05
N PRO A 514 4.00 -23.57 9.74
CA PRO A 514 3.42 -23.33 11.07
C PRO A 514 4.45 -22.99 12.15
N ARG A 515 5.69 -23.45 11.94
CA ARG A 515 6.87 -23.28 12.79
C ARG A 515 8.13 -23.60 11.95
N PRO A 516 9.34 -23.20 12.38
CA PRO A 516 10.57 -23.70 11.77
C PRO A 516 10.71 -25.22 11.93
N PHE A 517 11.52 -25.82 11.05
CA PHE A 517 11.84 -27.24 11.05
C PHE A 517 13.16 -27.52 11.78
N THR A 518 13.33 -28.76 12.24
CA THR A 518 14.67 -29.31 12.46
C THR A 518 15.36 -29.53 11.09
N PHE A 519 16.70 -29.62 11.06
CA PHE A 519 17.44 -29.95 9.84
C PHE A 519 16.89 -31.20 9.12
N GLN A 520 16.58 -32.26 9.86
CA GLN A 520 15.99 -33.48 9.30
C GLN A 520 14.56 -33.26 8.77
N GLY A 521 13.70 -32.56 9.52
CA GLY A 521 12.34 -32.25 9.08
C GLY A 521 12.31 -31.41 7.80
N PHE A 522 13.27 -30.49 7.63
CA PHE A 522 13.44 -29.73 6.40
C PHE A 522 13.91 -30.62 5.23
N ILE A 523 14.81 -31.59 5.47
CA ILE A 523 15.26 -32.57 4.47
C ILE A 523 14.12 -33.49 4.01
N ASP A 524 13.24 -33.93 4.92
CA ASP A 524 12.10 -34.78 4.57
C ASP A 524 11.00 -34.00 3.84
N PHE A 525 10.64 -32.80 4.32
CA PHE A 525 9.73 -31.90 3.59
C PHE A 525 10.23 -31.58 2.16
N ASN A 526 11.54 -31.35 2.03
CA ASN A 526 12.18 -31.10 0.74
C ASN A 526 12.02 -32.26 -0.25
N ARG A 527 11.96 -33.51 0.22
CA ARG A 527 11.74 -34.68 -0.63
C ARG A 527 10.35 -34.63 -1.27
N GLU A 528 9.31 -34.43 -0.46
CA GLU A 528 7.92 -34.30 -0.97
C GLU A 528 7.77 -33.12 -1.94
N TYR A 529 8.39 -31.98 -1.63
CA TYR A 529 8.39 -30.79 -2.49
C TYR A 529 9.02 -31.06 -3.86
N VAL A 530 10.14 -31.78 -3.92
CA VAL A 530 10.80 -32.12 -5.20
C VAL A 530 9.97 -33.14 -6.01
N GLU A 531 9.33 -34.13 -5.38
CA GLU A 531 8.42 -35.02 -6.09
C GLU A 531 7.25 -34.25 -6.71
N ASN A 532 6.67 -33.27 -6.01
CA ASN A 532 5.55 -32.50 -6.52
C ASN A 532 5.89 -31.59 -7.71
N LEU A 533 7.17 -31.20 -7.86
CA LEU A 533 7.71 -30.56 -9.07
C LEU A 533 7.98 -31.58 -10.19
N ARG A 534 8.39 -32.81 -9.86
CA ARG A 534 8.58 -33.91 -10.82
C ARG A 534 7.25 -34.35 -11.44
N GLU A 535 6.19 -34.44 -10.64
CA GLU A 535 4.79 -34.67 -11.07
C GLU A 535 4.31 -33.68 -12.14
N ARG A 536 4.92 -32.48 -12.20
CA ARG A 536 4.55 -31.37 -13.09
C ARG A 536 5.47 -31.20 -14.31
N ASP A 537 6.47 -32.08 -14.49
CA ASP A 537 7.54 -31.96 -15.49
C ASP A 537 8.36 -30.64 -15.34
N ILE A 538 8.48 -30.11 -14.12
CA ILE A 538 9.17 -28.83 -13.84
C ILE A 538 10.69 -29.00 -13.68
N LEU A 539 11.16 -30.18 -13.24
CA LEU A 539 12.59 -30.45 -13.06
C LEU A 539 13.34 -30.45 -14.40
N LEU A 540 14.54 -29.84 -14.42
CA LEU A 540 15.42 -29.90 -15.58
C LEU A 540 16.38 -31.08 -15.42
N GLY A 541 15.93 -32.25 -15.89
CA GLY A 541 16.51 -33.53 -15.50
C GLY A 541 16.26 -33.77 -14.01
N GLU A 542 17.29 -33.58 -13.20
CA GLU A 542 17.20 -33.70 -11.74
C GLU A 542 17.45 -32.37 -10.99
N LEU A 543 17.74 -31.28 -11.72
CA LEU A 543 17.87 -29.96 -11.11
C LEU A 543 16.47 -29.40 -10.86
N ASN A 544 16.25 -28.84 -9.68
CA ASN A 544 15.07 -28.02 -9.39
C ASN A 544 15.37 -26.57 -9.81
N PRO A 545 14.74 -26.06 -10.89
CA PRO A 545 15.00 -24.71 -11.40
C PRO A 545 14.23 -23.62 -10.66
N VAL A 546 13.31 -23.99 -9.75
CA VAL A 546 12.45 -23.09 -8.98
C VAL A 546 13.22 -22.55 -7.77
N ALA A 547 13.34 -21.23 -7.67
CA ALA A 547 13.84 -20.54 -6.48
C ALA A 547 12.83 -20.66 -5.34
N ARG A 548 13.26 -20.73 -4.07
CA ARG A 548 12.31 -20.92 -2.96
C ARG A 548 12.68 -20.16 -1.70
N THR A 549 11.71 -19.49 -1.11
CA THR A 549 11.72 -19.00 0.28
C THR A 549 10.76 -19.84 1.11
N ASN A 550 11.11 -20.16 2.36
CA ASN A 550 10.20 -20.81 3.30
C ASN A 550 10.46 -20.28 4.71
N VAL A 551 9.45 -19.72 5.36
CA VAL A 551 9.60 -19.08 6.68
C VAL A 551 8.39 -19.35 7.56
N ALA A 552 8.54 -19.19 8.87
CA ALA A 552 7.46 -19.38 9.84
C ALA A 552 7.06 -18.04 10.49
N PRO A 553 5.90 -17.46 10.14
CA PRO A 553 5.40 -16.25 10.80
C PRO A 553 5.24 -16.47 12.32
N GLU A 554 5.74 -15.53 13.14
CA GLU A 554 5.49 -15.57 14.59
C GLU A 554 4.08 -15.05 14.90
N LEU A 555 3.55 -14.16 14.05
CA LEU A 555 2.17 -13.68 14.06
C LEU A 555 1.35 -14.44 13.01
N ALA A 556 0.20 -14.98 13.42
CA ALA A 556 -0.73 -15.74 12.59
C ALA A 556 -0.07 -16.84 11.70
N PRO A 557 0.73 -17.78 12.27
CA PRO A 557 1.24 -18.92 11.52
C PRO A 557 0.10 -19.77 10.91
N PRO A 558 0.28 -20.31 9.69
CA PRO A 558 -0.72 -21.19 9.08
C PRO A 558 -0.82 -22.52 9.83
N ALA A 559 -1.97 -23.19 9.75
CA ALA A 559 -2.20 -24.47 10.45
C ALA A 559 -1.36 -25.65 9.89
N GLU A 560 -1.01 -25.59 8.61
CA GLU A 560 -0.11 -26.50 7.90
C GLU A 560 0.79 -25.71 6.94
N VAL A 561 1.75 -26.35 6.26
CA VAL A 561 2.61 -25.64 5.30
C VAL A 561 1.77 -25.15 4.13
N SER A 562 1.73 -23.84 3.92
CA SER A 562 0.97 -23.19 2.85
C SER A 562 1.87 -22.62 1.76
N LEU A 563 1.33 -22.56 0.53
CA LEU A 563 1.97 -21.85 -0.58
C LEU A 563 1.43 -20.42 -0.58
N TYR A 564 2.26 -19.49 -0.12
CA TYR A 564 1.90 -18.08 0.01
C TYR A 564 2.05 -17.33 -1.30
N GLY A 565 3.00 -17.72 -2.14
CA GLY A 565 3.17 -17.13 -3.47
C GLY A 565 4.04 -17.97 -4.39
N PHE A 566 4.11 -17.55 -5.64
CA PHE A 566 4.95 -18.16 -6.66
C PHE A 566 5.36 -17.13 -7.70
N SER A 567 6.41 -17.43 -8.47
CA SER A 567 6.86 -16.58 -9.58
C SER A 567 6.98 -17.40 -10.85
N TYR A 568 6.59 -16.83 -11.98
CA TYR A 568 6.59 -17.52 -13.27
C TYR A 568 6.93 -16.56 -14.42
N THR A 569 7.33 -17.09 -15.57
CA THR A 569 7.58 -16.24 -16.76
C THR A 569 6.31 -15.96 -17.55
N ALA A 570 6.15 -14.72 -18.01
CA ALA A 570 5.15 -14.30 -18.99
C ALA A 570 5.82 -13.59 -20.18
N PRO A 571 5.26 -13.60 -21.41
CA PRO A 571 5.77 -12.82 -22.53
C PRO A 571 5.75 -11.31 -22.22
N ALA A 572 6.80 -10.58 -22.60
CA ALA A 572 6.93 -9.15 -22.35
C ALA A 572 7.69 -8.42 -23.47
N ALA A 573 7.31 -7.17 -23.74
CA ALA A 573 7.83 -6.36 -24.86
C ALA A 573 9.25 -5.77 -24.65
N GLY A 574 10.13 -6.49 -23.95
CA GLY A 574 11.49 -6.03 -23.58
C GLY A 574 11.55 -5.36 -22.19
N GLY A 575 12.56 -4.52 -21.95
CA GLY A 575 12.80 -3.81 -20.69
C GLY A 575 13.94 -4.38 -19.81
N ARG A 576 14.07 -3.89 -18.57
CA ARG A 576 15.09 -4.32 -17.58
C ARG A 576 14.98 -5.83 -17.27
N PRO A 577 16.09 -6.56 -16.99
CA PRO A 577 16.02 -7.98 -16.65
C PRO A 577 15.17 -8.20 -15.40
N THR A 578 14.42 -9.31 -15.36
CA THR A 578 13.55 -9.66 -14.23
C THR A 578 13.86 -11.05 -13.70
N PHE A 579 13.80 -11.22 -12.39
CA PHE A 579 14.34 -12.36 -11.67
C PHE A 579 13.71 -12.56 -10.29
N VAL A 580 13.99 -13.71 -9.70
CA VAL A 580 13.85 -14.01 -8.26
C VAL A 580 15.13 -14.64 -7.74
N VAL A 581 15.44 -14.37 -6.49
CA VAL A 581 16.52 -15.00 -5.72
C VAL A 581 15.87 -15.85 -4.64
N ALA A 582 16.38 -17.06 -4.39
CA ALA A 582 15.86 -17.90 -3.32
C ALA A 582 16.16 -17.28 -1.95
N GLY A 583 15.43 -17.71 -0.91
CA GLY A 583 15.78 -17.40 0.48
C GLY A 583 17.17 -17.93 0.84
N ALA A 584 17.82 -17.29 1.81
CA ALA A 584 18.94 -17.88 2.55
C ALA A 584 19.13 -17.28 3.95
N GLY A 585 19.24 -18.16 4.93
CA GLY A 585 19.75 -17.87 6.26
C GLY A 585 21.28 -17.71 6.35
N GLU A 586 21.78 -17.42 7.56
CA GLU A 586 23.20 -17.14 7.88
C GLU A 586 24.20 -18.33 7.76
N LEU A 587 24.02 -19.19 6.76
CA LEU A 587 24.89 -20.36 6.53
C LEU A 587 26.15 -20.03 5.73
N SER A 588 27.28 -20.63 6.13
CA SER A 588 28.55 -20.61 5.40
C SER A 588 28.88 -21.99 4.82
N GLY A 589 28.87 -22.10 3.49
CA GLY A 589 29.28 -23.30 2.73
C GLY A 589 28.12 -24.14 2.17
N ASP A 590 28.45 -25.11 1.32
CA ASP A 590 27.49 -25.88 0.51
C ASP A 590 26.72 -26.99 1.28
N ARG A 591 26.76 -26.99 2.62
CA ARG A 591 26.13 -28.03 3.46
C ARG A 591 25.10 -27.43 4.40
N LEU A 592 23.89 -28.00 4.36
CA LEU A 592 22.80 -27.67 5.26
C LEU A 592 23.02 -28.37 6.62
N ALA A 593 23.91 -27.81 7.45
CA ALA A 593 24.27 -28.37 8.76
C ALA A 593 24.57 -27.27 9.79
N ALA A 594 24.44 -27.61 11.08
CA ALA A 594 24.51 -26.67 12.18
C ALA A 594 25.90 -26.01 12.35
N GLU A 595 26.96 -26.71 11.96
CA GLU A 595 28.35 -26.22 11.97
C GLU A 595 28.59 -25.07 10.99
N GLY A 596 27.69 -24.90 10.00
CA GLY A 596 27.73 -23.81 9.04
C GLY A 596 27.03 -22.52 9.51
N ILE A 597 26.36 -22.49 10.66
CA ILE A 597 25.62 -21.30 11.12
C ILE A 597 26.58 -20.24 11.66
N VAL A 598 26.69 -19.10 10.97
CA VAL A 598 27.49 -17.96 11.43
C VAL A 598 26.94 -17.46 12.77
N ARG A 599 27.81 -17.41 13.79
CA ARG A 599 27.44 -16.94 15.14
C ARG A 599 26.20 -17.67 15.71
N ARG A 600 26.10 -18.99 15.53
CA ARG A 600 25.05 -19.86 16.08
C ARG A 600 24.74 -19.52 17.55
N GLY A 601 23.47 -19.24 17.86
CA GLY A 601 23.00 -18.86 19.21
C GLY A 601 23.33 -17.43 19.68
N ASP A 602 24.26 -16.71 19.05
CA ASP A 602 24.57 -15.30 19.38
C ASP A 602 23.52 -14.39 18.72
N VAL A 603 22.61 -13.88 19.56
CA VAL A 603 21.54 -12.92 19.21
C VAL A 603 21.83 -11.51 19.73
N SER A 604 23.08 -11.22 20.09
CA SER A 604 23.51 -9.85 20.40
C SER A 604 23.48 -8.98 19.14
N PRO A 605 23.43 -7.64 19.24
CA PRO A 605 23.51 -6.76 18.07
C PRO A 605 24.77 -7.00 17.21
N ALA A 606 25.87 -7.44 17.82
CA ALA A 606 27.09 -7.80 17.10
C ALA A 606 26.98 -9.17 16.38
N GLY A 607 26.34 -10.16 17.02
CA GLY A 607 26.04 -11.45 16.40
C GLY A 607 25.10 -11.32 15.20
N LEU A 608 24.02 -10.54 15.35
CA LEU A 608 23.05 -10.26 14.29
C LEU A 608 23.67 -9.48 13.13
N ALA A 609 24.56 -8.51 13.40
CA ALA A 609 25.29 -7.80 12.35
C ALA A 609 26.20 -8.74 11.53
N ALA A 610 26.89 -9.69 12.18
CA ALA A 610 27.71 -10.68 11.48
C ALA A 610 26.86 -11.63 10.60
N LYS A 611 25.71 -12.07 11.11
CA LYS A 611 24.72 -12.91 10.38
C LYS A 611 24.17 -12.20 9.15
N ALA A 612 23.66 -10.99 9.32
CA ALA A 612 23.13 -10.19 8.23
C ALA A 612 24.20 -9.86 7.17
N SER A 613 25.47 -9.68 7.57
CA SER A 613 26.56 -9.49 6.59
C SER A 613 26.76 -10.75 5.74
N GLN A 614 26.86 -11.94 6.35
CA GLN A 614 27.01 -13.21 5.62
C GLN A 614 25.87 -13.42 4.60
N VAL A 615 24.63 -13.10 4.97
CA VAL A 615 23.48 -13.22 4.07
C VAL A 615 23.57 -12.23 2.91
N LEU A 616 23.99 -10.99 3.15
CA LEU A 616 24.24 -10.02 2.08
C LEU A 616 25.39 -10.42 1.14
N ASP A 617 26.48 -11.00 1.68
CA ASP A 617 27.59 -11.56 0.89
C ASP A 617 27.11 -12.69 -0.04
N LEU A 618 26.17 -13.51 0.42
CA LEU A 618 25.53 -14.54 -0.37
C LEU A 618 24.58 -13.95 -1.43
N MET A 619 23.78 -12.94 -1.11
CA MET A 619 22.92 -12.26 -2.08
C MET A 619 23.73 -11.57 -3.19
N ASP A 620 24.82 -10.91 -2.83
CA ASP A 620 25.81 -10.34 -3.76
C ASP A 620 26.32 -11.40 -4.77
N ALA A 621 26.60 -12.62 -4.31
CA ALA A 621 27.02 -13.71 -5.18
C ALA A 621 25.88 -14.23 -6.08
N ARG A 622 24.65 -14.32 -5.56
CA ARG A 622 23.46 -14.78 -6.31
C ARG A 622 23.06 -13.82 -7.42
N LEU A 623 23.04 -12.52 -7.16
CA LEU A 623 22.77 -11.48 -8.17
C LEU A 623 23.81 -11.53 -9.31
N ARG A 624 25.11 -11.62 -8.96
CA ARG A 624 26.19 -11.77 -9.96
C ARG A 624 26.02 -13.02 -10.82
N GLY A 625 25.66 -14.17 -10.22
CA GLY A 625 25.41 -15.42 -10.96
C GLY A 625 24.24 -15.33 -11.94
N LEU A 626 23.23 -14.52 -11.64
CA LEU A 626 22.09 -14.25 -12.53
C LEU A 626 22.39 -13.18 -13.61
N GLY A 627 23.55 -12.52 -13.54
CA GLY A 627 23.91 -11.42 -14.45
C GLY A 627 23.17 -10.10 -14.17
N VAL A 628 22.70 -9.90 -12.94
CA VAL A 628 21.98 -8.69 -12.48
C VAL A 628 22.70 -8.05 -11.29
N ALA A 629 22.28 -6.84 -10.89
CA ALA A 629 22.83 -6.14 -9.73
C ALA A 629 21.71 -5.63 -8.80
N TRP A 630 22.08 -5.10 -7.63
CA TRP A 630 21.13 -4.55 -6.65
C TRP A 630 20.17 -3.51 -7.25
N ARG A 631 20.64 -2.64 -8.16
CA ARG A 631 19.81 -1.65 -8.89
C ARG A 631 18.66 -2.25 -9.73
N ASP A 632 18.69 -3.56 -9.96
CA ASP A 632 17.71 -4.32 -10.75
C ASP A 632 16.71 -5.07 -9.83
N VAL A 633 16.94 -5.07 -8.50
CA VAL A 633 16.02 -5.59 -7.47
C VAL A 633 14.86 -4.60 -7.25
N THR A 634 13.63 -5.10 -7.22
CA THR A 634 12.40 -4.32 -6.98
C THR A 634 11.66 -4.67 -5.70
N ALA A 635 12.09 -5.69 -4.93
CA ALA A 635 11.83 -5.76 -3.49
C ALA A 635 12.89 -6.59 -2.75
N VAL A 636 13.12 -6.24 -1.49
CA VAL A 636 14.01 -6.92 -0.55
C VAL A 636 13.17 -7.43 0.62
N GLU A 637 13.13 -8.75 0.83
CA GLU A 637 12.40 -9.38 1.94
C GLU A 637 13.40 -9.81 3.03
N VAL A 638 13.16 -9.41 4.28
CA VAL A 638 13.98 -9.81 5.44
C VAL A 638 13.11 -10.55 6.44
N TYR A 639 13.59 -11.71 6.90
CA TYR A 639 12.86 -12.62 7.77
C TYR A 639 13.65 -12.84 9.07
N THR A 640 13.21 -12.20 10.13
CA THR A 640 13.70 -12.41 11.49
C THR A 640 12.68 -11.95 12.53
N ILE A 641 12.75 -12.49 13.74
CA ILE A 641 12.00 -11.99 14.91
C ILE A 641 12.88 -11.08 15.81
N ARG A 642 14.06 -10.68 15.32
CA ARG A 642 15.03 -9.86 16.06
C ARG A 642 15.00 -8.42 15.53
N ASP A 643 15.27 -7.45 16.39
CA ASP A 643 15.27 -6.04 16.01
C ASP A 643 16.31 -5.74 14.91
N VAL A 644 15.83 -5.24 13.78
CA VAL A 644 16.64 -4.89 12.60
C VAL A 644 17.05 -3.42 12.56
N HIS A 645 16.50 -2.53 13.41
CA HIS A 645 16.83 -1.09 13.37
C HIS A 645 18.34 -0.80 13.50
N PRO A 646 19.12 -1.49 14.38
CA PRO A 646 20.57 -1.29 14.47
C PRO A 646 21.33 -1.70 13.20
N LEU A 647 20.74 -2.58 12.38
CA LEU A 647 21.32 -3.11 11.15
C LEU A 647 20.93 -2.29 9.92
N LEU A 648 19.71 -1.70 9.92
CA LEU A 648 19.09 -1.08 8.77
C LEU A 648 19.97 0.01 8.14
N GLY A 649 20.28 1.08 8.89
CA GLY A 649 21.11 2.20 8.40
C GLY A 649 22.62 1.92 8.32
N LYS A 650 23.12 0.90 9.02
CA LYS A 650 24.56 0.61 9.11
C LYS A 650 25.04 -0.48 8.16
N LEU A 651 24.15 -1.34 7.67
CA LEU A 651 24.50 -2.54 6.92
C LEU A 651 23.54 -2.79 5.76
N LEU A 652 22.23 -2.89 6.03
CA LEU A 652 21.24 -3.27 5.01
C LEU A 652 21.12 -2.18 3.91
N LEU A 653 20.81 -0.94 4.30
CA LEU A 653 20.63 0.17 3.36
C LEU A 653 21.94 0.54 2.63
N GLN A 654 23.08 0.42 3.28
CA GLN A 654 24.39 0.70 2.66
C GLN A 654 24.73 -0.29 1.54
N ARG A 655 24.36 -1.56 1.71
CA ARG A 655 24.71 -2.64 0.79
C ARG A 655 23.66 -2.87 -0.29
N ALA A 656 22.39 -2.68 0.04
CA ALA A 656 21.30 -2.60 -0.94
C ALA A 656 21.46 -1.37 -1.87
N GLY A 657 21.94 -0.24 -1.32
CA GLY A 657 22.20 0.98 -2.08
C GLY A 657 20.96 1.44 -2.86
N ALA A 658 21.09 1.50 -4.19
CA ALA A 658 19.97 1.85 -5.07
C ALA A 658 18.72 0.95 -4.92
N ALA A 659 18.87 -0.32 -4.50
CA ALA A 659 17.73 -1.22 -4.29
C ALA A 659 16.81 -0.75 -3.15
N ALA A 660 17.35 -0.01 -2.16
CA ALA A 660 16.60 0.44 -1.00
C ALA A 660 15.47 1.43 -1.33
N LEU A 661 15.50 2.04 -2.52
CA LEU A 661 14.40 2.84 -3.08
C LEU A 661 13.07 2.08 -3.13
N HIS A 662 13.11 0.76 -3.25
CA HIS A 662 11.94 -0.11 -3.31
C HIS A 662 11.45 -0.57 -1.92
N GLY A 663 12.11 -0.11 -0.85
CA GLY A 663 11.86 -0.53 0.52
C GLY A 663 12.51 -1.87 0.88
N ILE A 664 12.64 -2.11 2.18
CA ILE A 664 13.02 -3.40 2.76
C ILE A 664 11.81 -3.88 3.57
N ARG A 665 11.13 -4.93 3.10
CA ARG A 665 9.99 -5.54 3.79
C ARG A 665 10.54 -6.45 4.89
N TRP A 666 10.52 -5.97 6.14
CA TRP A 666 10.80 -6.82 7.30
C TRP A 666 9.54 -7.60 7.68
N HIS A 667 9.63 -8.93 7.63
CA HIS A 667 8.62 -9.86 8.10
C HIS A 667 9.02 -10.37 9.49
N PHE A 668 8.10 -10.24 10.45
CA PHE A 668 8.25 -10.80 11.80
C PHE A 668 8.01 -12.32 11.78
N ALA A 669 8.94 -13.03 11.15
CA ALA A 669 8.91 -14.44 10.82
C ALA A 669 10.29 -15.04 11.03
N ARG A 670 10.34 -16.29 11.50
CA ARG A 670 11.59 -17.04 11.63
C ARG A 670 11.99 -17.67 10.29
N PRO A 671 13.29 -17.77 9.99
CA PRO A 671 13.84 -18.63 8.93
C PRO A 671 13.35 -20.09 9.03
N PRO A 672 13.54 -20.92 7.98
CA PRO A 672 12.94 -22.25 7.92
C PRO A 672 13.51 -23.26 8.92
N ILE A 673 14.64 -23.00 9.56
CA ILE A 673 15.32 -23.94 10.46
C ILE A 673 15.41 -23.33 11.85
N GLU A 674 15.07 -24.10 12.88
CA GLU A 674 14.93 -23.68 14.29
C GLU A 674 16.16 -22.93 14.87
N GLU A 675 17.33 -23.07 14.25
CA GLU A 675 18.61 -22.52 14.70
C GLU A 675 19.11 -21.29 13.91
N ILE A 676 18.40 -20.91 12.84
CA ILE A 676 18.75 -19.81 11.93
C ILE A 676 17.93 -18.57 12.34
N GLU A 677 18.59 -17.42 12.51
CA GLU A 677 18.00 -16.21 13.10
C GLU A 677 17.73 -15.09 12.09
N PHE A 678 18.35 -15.11 10.90
CA PHE A 678 18.19 -14.07 9.88
C PHE A 678 18.23 -14.66 8.46
N GLU A 679 17.12 -14.58 7.72
CA GLU A 679 17.02 -14.95 6.29
C GLU A 679 16.64 -13.73 5.42
N MET A 680 17.09 -13.70 4.17
CA MET A 680 16.71 -12.71 3.16
C MET A 680 16.33 -13.38 1.84
N ASP A 681 15.38 -12.80 1.10
CA ASP A 681 15.20 -13.05 -0.34
C ASP A 681 15.12 -11.72 -1.12
N LEU A 682 15.28 -11.81 -2.45
CA LEU A 682 15.27 -10.67 -3.36
C LEU A 682 14.45 -11.00 -4.60
N ARG A 683 13.69 -10.01 -5.11
CA ARG A 683 12.96 -10.11 -6.37
C ARG A 683 13.25 -8.90 -7.25
N GLY A 684 13.30 -9.11 -8.57
CA GLY A 684 13.31 -8.07 -9.59
C GLY A 684 12.15 -8.33 -10.54
N THR A 685 10.94 -7.92 -10.17
CA THR A 685 9.70 -8.16 -10.92
C THR A 685 9.05 -6.84 -11.30
N ARG A 686 8.33 -6.84 -12.44
CA ARG A 686 7.52 -5.67 -12.89
C ARG A 686 6.03 -5.83 -12.59
N GLN A 687 5.60 -7.05 -12.33
CA GLN A 687 4.23 -7.39 -11.99
C GLN A 687 4.23 -8.24 -10.71
N GLU A 688 3.59 -7.73 -9.66
CA GLU A 688 3.11 -8.55 -8.54
C GLU A 688 1.59 -8.70 -8.70
N LEU A 689 1.15 -9.94 -8.90
CA LEU A 689 -0.24 -10.36 -8.86
C LEU A 689 -0.57 -10.84 -7.44
N VAL A 690 -1.85 -10.81 -7.09
CA VAL A 690 -2.38 -11.60 -5.97
C VAL A 690 -3.67 -12.25 -6.45
N LEU A 691 -3.79 -13.55 -6.24
CA LEU A 691 -4.86 -14.39 -6.78
C LEU A 691 -5.87 -14.74 -5.69
N PRO A 692 -7.20 -14.58 -5.93
CA PRO A 692 -8.24 -14.98 -4.98
C PRO A 692 -8.35 -16.51 -4.85
N GLY A 693 -8.91 -16.95 -3.73
CA GLY A 693 -9.04 -18.35 -3.26
C GLY A 693 -9.58 -19.35 -4.27
#